data_AF-A0A8E0MDQ1-F1
#
_entry.id   AF-A0A8E0MDQ1-F1
#
_cell.length_a   1.000
_cell.length_b   1.000
_cell.length_c   1.000
_cell.angle_alpha   90.00
_cell.angle_beta   90.00
_cell.angle_gamma   90.00
#
_symmetry.space_group_name_H-M   'P 1'
#
loop_
_entity.id
_entity.type
_entity.pdbx_description
1 polymer ?
#
loop_
_entity_poly.entity_id
_entity_poly.type
_entity_poly.pdbx_seq_one_letter_code
_entity_poly.pdbx_strand_id
1 'polypeptide(L)'
;GALKSNLKDGVDRQQTVLFRMYRAGVISHKQYVDAKAFDIKGAFLQHENAEEDDNQYGYVYNMVLSEAESLLAEQLAKNDGHSAAELAKDNALNNDYLRQAANLFSSKNYQIKSTINKDVYDRMQFVMKATRSTFGQTYTSTQINPKTGETETIKHPVQNGSVVLDNQTGAVLGFVGGVSGELNHIYTLRSPGSTIKPLLVYAPAVDQKIIGSQTALADFKTDLGNNYSVTDYGGQIQNRFIPATEALAQSYNIPAVNLYKHIKPTVNVKDYMDKMGIDTLTKNDYSQLGLALGGTDYGVDVKEQASAFSTFANQGEHVPAYVISEIVDPSGHPIYQHKVKKTKVFSKGTTYIMNQMLKNVIDSGTAESLNYQLHFNTDNLIGKTGTSNDFRDIWFIGSTPGVTIASWMGYDNNDGTTYSLDETGSMTNEAYWAKLTNAVYQTIPKQFKVNQKLARPDTVKSVTVDKQTGQPAGTLTFDGNTYRTGGSTVTSLYNDWQPTTKNDFAIGGSKANYQLFFDHLDGKQNGYGQVSDANGNSTEAKKEHQETPITPTEDTQTTPSSAPSVTVPSSQQNQQGTSENQPSEPQTTGTGGTNGATGTGGTGGTGTTTETGTTTGTGTTTGGGTNTGGTNNTNQQQTPPATTTGGGQ
;
A
#
# COMPACT_ATOMS: atom_id res chain seq x y z
N GLY A 1 2.01 -40.45 12.12
CA GLY A 1 3.17 -41.29 11.77
C GLY A 1 3.06 -42.61 12.50
N ALA A 2 3.36 -43.74 11.84
CA ALA A 2 3.15 -45.06 12.43
C ALA A 2 4.07 -45.37 13.62
N LEU A 3 3.53 -46.08 14.63
CA LEU A 3 4.30 -46.69 15.71
C LEU A 3 5.38 -47.60 15.11
N LYS A 4 6.66 -47.32 15.40
CA LYS A 4 7.77 -48.19 14.99
C LYS A 4 7.55 -49.59 15.57
N SER A 5 7.63 -50.61 14.73
CA SER A 5 7.42 -52.02 15.12
C SER A 5 8.40 -52.48 16.22
N ASN A 6 9.59 -51.87 16.28
CA ASN A 6 10.59 -52.14 17.30
C ASN A 6 10.65 -51.02 18.35
N LEU A 7 9.87 -51.16 19.43
CA LEU A 7 9.96 -50.33 20.64
C LEU A 7 11.00 -50.85 21.66
N LYS A 8 11.68 -51.97 21.36
CA LYS A 8 12.46 -52.75 22.33
C LYS A 8 13.50 -51.91 23.06
N ASP A 9 14.31 -51.14 22.34
CA ASP A 9 15.41 -50.38 22.93
C ASP A 9 14.91 -49.27 23.88
N GLY A 10 13.73 -48.69 23.59
CA GLY A 10 13.07 -47.72 24.47
C GLY A 10 12.54 -48.38 25.74
N VAL A 11 11.87 -49.54 25.61
CA VAL A 11 11.33 -50.31 26.74
C VAL A 11 12.44 -50.88 27.62
N ASP A 12 13.53 -51.40 27.04
CA ASP A 12 14.69 -51.90 27.77
C ASP A 12 15.39 -50.78 28.55
N ARG A 13 15.49 -49.58 27.95
CA ARG A 13 16.02 -48.39 28.61
C ARG A 13 15.10 -47.93 29.74
N GLN A 14 13.78 -47.93 29.54
CA GLN A 14 12.79 -47.64 30.58
C GLN A 14 12.93 -48.60 31.77
N GLN A 15 13.00 -49.92 31.54
CA GLN A 15 13.19 -50.90 32.61
C GLN A 15 14.52 -50.71 33.35
N THR A 16 15.60 -50.37 32.62
CA THR A 16 16.91 -50.04 33.21
C THR A 16 16.84 -48.81 34.11
N VAL A 17 16.14 -47.75 33.69
CA VAL A 17 15.96 -46.52 34.47
C VAL A 17 15.11 -46.79 35.71
N LEU A 18 13.96 -47.45 35.57
CA LEU A 18 13.08 -47.82 36.70
C LEU A 18 13.82 -48.67 37.74
N PHE A 19 14.63 -49.64 37.31
CA PHE A 19 15.43 -50.46 38.23
C PHE A 19 16.49 -49.62 38.97
N ARG A 20 17.16 -48.67 38.29
CA ARG A 20 18.11 -47.75 38.93
C ARG A 20 17.43 -46.81 39.93
N MET A 21 16.27 -46.25 39.58
CA MET A 21 15.48 -45.39 40.48
C MET A 21 15.05 -46.14 41.74
N TYR A 22 14.59 -47.38 41.61
CA TYR A 22 14.28 -48.25 42.75
C TYR A 22 15.52 -48.54 43.60
N ARG A 23 16.63 -48.94 42.97
CA ARG A 23 17.91 -49.23 43.63
C ARG A 23 18.54 -48.03 44.34
N ALA A 24 18.22 -46.80 43.92
CA ALA A 24 18.67 -45.56 44.52
C ALA A 24 17.67 -44.98 45.54
N GLY A 25 16.54 -45.65 45.81
CA GLY A 25 15.52 -45.18 46.76
C GLY A 25 14.65 -44.02 46.26
N VAL A 26 14.75 -43.66 44.97
CA VAL A 26 13.97 -42.56 44.36
C VAL A 26 12.49 -42.92 44.19
N ILE A 27 12.20 -44.22 44.04
CA ILE A 27 10.83 -44.76 44.00
C ILE A 27 10.72 -45.97 44.94
N SER A 28 9.56 -46.12 45.57
CA SER A 28 9.24 -47.29 46.39
C SER A 28 9.15 -48.57 45.55
N HIS A 29 9.25 -49.73 46.21
CA HIS A 29 9.06 -51.03 45.53
C HIS A 29 7.70 -51.13 44.83
N LYS A 30 6.64 -50.61 45.45
CA LYS A 30 5.29 -50.56 44.84
C LYS A 30 5.29 -49.72 43.55
N GLN A 31 5.82 -48.50 43.59
CA GLN A 31 5.91 -47.63 42.41
C GLN A 31 6.76 -48.26 41.29
N TYR A 32 7.82 -48.99 41.62
CA TYR A 32 8.62 -49.73 40.65
C TYR A 32 7.81 -50.85 39.95
N VAL A 33 7.05 -51.64 40.72
CA VAL A 33 6.19 -52.71 40.18
C VAL A 33 5.06 -52.11 39.33
N ASP A 34 4.36 -51.09 39.85
CA ASP A 34 3.27 -50.40 39.15
C ASP A 34 3.77 -49.77 37.83
N ALA A 35 4.92 -49.09 37.84
CA ALA A 35 5.50 -48.46 36.64
C ALA A 35 6.06 -49.47 35.63
N LYS A 36 6.46 -50.67 36.05
CA LYS A 36 6.81 -51.78 35.16
C LYS A 36 5.59 -52.47 34.54
N ALA A 37 4.44 -52.41 35.19
CA ALA A 37 3.19 -53.00 34.71
C ALA A 37 2.40 -52.05 33.79
N PHE A 38 2.79 -50.78 33.69
CA PHE A 38 2.12 -49.78 32.84
C PHE A 38 2.28 -50.13 31.35
N ASP A 39 1.15 -50.29 30.65
CA ASP A 39 1.14 -50.51 29.21
C ASP A 39 1.45 -49.21 28.46
N ILE A 40 2.75 -48.94 28.29
CA ILE A 40 3.23 -47.80 27.50
C ILE A 40 2.80 -47.89 26.03
N LYS A 41 2.48 -49.09 25.51
CA LYS A 41 2.04 -49.27 24.12
C LYS A 41 0.58 -48.86 23.95
N GLY A 42 -0.29 -49.28 24.87
CA GLY A 42 -1.69 -48.86 24.93
C GLY A 42 -1.89 -47.41 25.37
N ALA A 43 -0.89 -46.80 26.02
CA ALA A 43 -0.88 -45.39 26.41
C ALA A 43 -0.46 -44.43 25.28
N PHE A 44 0.07 -44.92 24.15
CA PHE A 44 0.23 -44.06 22.98
C PHE A 44 -1.15 -43.69 22.44
N LEU A 45 -1.35 -42.41 22.14
CA LEU A 45 -2.53 -41.95 21.43
C LEU A 45 -2.65 -42.72 20.11
N GLN A 46 -3.89 -43.08 19.74
CA GLN A 46 -4.19 -43.58 18.40
C GLN A 46 -3.61 -42.62 17.36
N HIS A 47 -3.17 -43.16 16.22
CA HIS A 47 -2.81 -42.28 15.11
C HIS A 47 -4.09 -41.63 14.60
N GLU A 48 -4.37 -40.41 15.07
CA GLU A 48 -5.21 -39.50 14.30
C GLU A 48 -4.55 -39.38 12.94
N ASN A 49 -5.27 -39.76 11.88
CA ASN A 49 -4.92 -39.29 10.55
C ASN A 49 -4.74 -37.79 10.71
N ALA A 50 -3.61 -37.24 10.28
CA ALA A 50 -3.62 -35.82 9.95
C ALA A 50 -4.77 -35.69 8.95
N GLU A 51 -5.73 -34.80 9.23
CA GLU A 51 -6.63 -34.36 8.16
C GLU A 51 -5.71 -33.97 6.99
N GLU A 52 -6.05 -34.42 5.78
CA GLU A 52 -5.23 -34.07 4.61
C GLU A 52 -5.00 -32.57 4.65
N ASP A 53 -3.73 -32.16 4.66
CA ASP A 53 -3.32 -30.80 4.99
C ASP A 53 -3.88 -29.84 3.95
N ASP A 54 -5.11 -29.37 4.18
CA ASP A 54 -5.75 -28.35 3.37
C ASP A 54 -4.97 -27.07 3.64
N ASN A 55 -4.01 -26.87 2.74
CA ASN A 55 -3.07 -25.77 2.68
C ASN A 55 -3.78 -24.38 2.59
N GLN A 56 -5.13 -24.34 2.66
CA GLN A 56 -5.95 -23.17 3.00
C GLN A 56 -5.31 -22.23 4.04
N TYR A 57 -4.69 -22.78 5.09
CA TYR A 57 -4.07 -21.97 6.16
C TYR A 57 -2.54 -22.04 6.22
N GLY A 58 -1.85 -22.66 5.26
CA GLY A 58 -0.39 -22.81 5.30
C GLY A 58 0.36 -21.48 5.44
N TYR A 59 -0.08 -20.44 4.73
CA TYR A 59 0.42 -19.08 4.90
C TYR A 59 0.23 -18.53 6.32
N VAL A 60 -0.95 -18.75 6.94
CA VAL A 60 -1.24 -18.30 8.31
C VAL A 60 -0.36 -19.04 9.30
N TYR A 61 -0.26 -20.36 9.17
CA TYR A 61 0.55 -21.21 10.03
C TYR A 61 2.03 -20.79 9.99
N ASN A 62 2.62 -20.72 8.80
CA ASN A 62 4.04 -20.34 8.63
C ASN A 62 4.33 -18.93 9.16
N MET A 63 3.43 -17.97 8.89
CA MET A 63 3.58 -16.59 9.37
C MET A 63 3.47 -16.48 10.89
N VAL A 64 2.43 -17.10 11.48
CA VAL A 64 2.20 -17.06 12.93
C VAL A 64 3.31 -17.79 13.68
N LEU A 65 3.78 -18.93 13.17
CA LEU A 65 4.90 -19.66 13.76
C LEU A 65 6.19 -18.83 13.70
N SER A 66 6.56 -18.29 12.53
CA SER A 66 7.81 -17.54 12.36
C SER A 66 7.85 -16.22 13.17
N GLU A 67 6.76 -15.44 13.20
CA GLU A 67 6.72 -14.25 14.05
C GLU A 67 6.72 -14.61 15.55
N ALA A 68 6.05 -15.70 15.96
CA ALA A 68 6.07 -16.15 17.36
C ALA A 68 7.44 -16.72 17.78
N GLU A 69 8.15 -17.43 16.90
CA GLU A 69 9.49 -17.97 17.16
C GLU A 69 10.48 -16.83 17.35
N SER A 70 10.39 -15.79 16.52
CA SER A 70 11.21 -14.58 16.65
C SER A 70 10.97 -13.87 17.99
N LEU A 71 9.70 -13.69 18.39
CA LEU A 71 9.34 -13.04 19.65
C LEU A 71 9.72 -13.86 20.89
N LEU A 72 9.60 -15.20 20.83
CA LEU A 72 10.06 -16.08 21.89
C LEU A 72 11.60 -16.09 21.97
N ALA A 73 12.30 -16.12 20.83
CA ALA A 73 13.76 -16.03 20.77
C ALA A 73 14.28 -14.74 21.42
N GLU A 74 13.68 -13.58 21.10
CA GLU A 74 13.99 -12.31 21.77
C GLU A 74 13.78 -12.37 23.29
N GLN A 75 12.68 -12.98 23.75
CA GLN A 75 12.37 -13.05 25.18
C GLN A 75 13.23 -14.08 25.93
N LEU A 76 13.68 -15.16 25.29
CA LEU A 76 14.70 -16.07 25.83
C LEU A 76 16.05 -15.37 25.96
N ALA A 77 16.54 -14.76 24.87
CA ALA A 77 17.81 -14.04 24.85
C ALA A 77 17.87 -12.93 25.91
N LYS A 78 16.76 -12.19 26.07
CA LYS A 78 16.60 -11.16 27.10
C LYS A 78 16.65 -11.70 28.53
N ASN A 79 16.15 -12.92 28.78
CA ASN A 79 16.27 -13.56 30.09
C ASN A 79 17.71 -13.94 30.41
N ASP A 80 18.48 -14.32 29.38
CA ASP A 80 19.91 -14.65 29.48
C ASP A 80 20.84 -13.41 29.45
N GLY A 81 20.27 -12.21 29.29
CA GLY A 81 20.98 -10.93 29.38
C GLY A 81 21.36 -10.29 28.03
N HIS A 82 20.99 -10.87 26.90
CA HIS A 82 21.22 -10.33 25.57
C HIS A 82 20.12 -9.36 25.12
N SER A 83 20.49 -8.34 24.37
CA SER A 83 19.55 -7.40 23.74
C SER A 83 19.17 -7.80 22.31
N ALA A 84 18.00 -7.36 21.85
CA ALA A 84 17.59 -7.53 20.45
C ALA A 84 18.60 -6.91 19.45
N ALA A 85 19.32 -5.86 19.86
CA ALA A 85 20.36 -5.22 19.05
C ALA A 85 21.68 -6.05 18.95
N GLU A 86 21.87 -7.04 19.82
CA GLU A 86 22.93 -8.04 19.69
C GLU A 86 22.48 -9.19 18.79
N LEU A 87 21.24 -9.70 18.98
CA LEU A 87 20.65 -10.72 18.09
C LEU A 87 20.66 -10.27 16.62
N ALA A 88 20.28 -9.01 16.35
CA ALA A 88 20.29 -8.44 15.00
C ALA A 88 21.69 -8.28 14.36
N LYS A 89 22.77 -8.51 15.12
CA LYS A 89 24.17 -8.44 14.65
C LYS A 89 24.86 -9.79 14.64
N ASP A 90 24.47 -10.71 15.53
CA ASP A 90 25.01 -12.05 15.62
C ASP A 90 24.00 -13.09 15.13
N ASN A 91 24.12 -13.42 13.84
CA ASN A 91 23.30 -14.44 13.20
C ASN A 91 23.45 -15.83 13.85
N ALA A 92 24.60 -16.16 14.46
CA ALA A 92 24.78 -17.48 15.08
C ALA A 92 24.03 -17.55 16.42
N LEU A 93 24.10 -16.49 17.23
CA LEU A 93 23.35 -16.32 18.47
C LEU A 93 21.84 -16.30 18.20
N ASN A 94 21.39 -15.49 17.23
CA ASN A 94 19.98 -15.40 16.87
C ASN A 94 19.41 -16.75 16.40
N ASN A 95 20.14 -17.45 15.52
CA ASN A 95 19.77 -18.78 15.07
C ASN A 95 19.74 -19.82 16.21
N ASP A 96 20.48 -19.64 17.31
CA ASP A 96 20.36 -20.52 18.46
C ASP A 96 19.07 -20.28 19.25
N TYR A 97 18.75 -19.02 19.58
CA TYR A 97 17.49 -18.70 20.25
C TYR A 97 16.25 -19.05 19.41
N LEU A 98 16.31 -18.89 18.08
CA LEU A 98 15.26 -19.37 17.17
C LEU A 98 15.10 -20.90 17.23
N ARG A 99 16.19 -21.68 17.24
CA ARG A 99 16.11 -23.14 17.44
C ARG A 99 15.53 -23.49 18.81
N GLN A 100 15.89 -22.75 19.87
CA GLN A 100 15.33 -22.96 21.21
C GLN A 100 13.82 -22.68 21.23
N ALA A 101 13.37 -21.59 20.60
CA ALA A 101 11.96 -21.23 20.45
C ALA A 101 11.16 -22.31 19.68
N ALA A 102 11.67 -22.73 18.52
CA ALA A 102 11.06 -23.80 17.71
C ALA A 102 10.95 -25.14 18.47
N ASN A 103 12.01 -25.51 19.21
CA ASN A 103 12.00 -26.69 20.08
C ASN A 103 10.97 -26.56 21.22
N LEU A 104 10.76 -25.36 21.76
CA LEU A 104 9.76 -25.11 22.81
C LEU A 104 8.34 -25.21 22.26
N PHE A 105 8.02 -24.60 21.12
CA PHE A 105 6.69 -24.73 20.50
C PHE A 105 6.37 -26.15 20.04
N SER A 106 7.33 -26.87 19.47
CA SER A 106 7.13 -28.25 19.01
C SER A 106 7.07 -29.29 20.14
N SER A 107 7.58 -28.99 21.35
CA SER A 107 7.64 -29.95 22.47
C SER A 107 6.84 -29.56 23.72
N LYS A 108 6.22 -28.36 23.75
CA LYS A 108 5.47 -27.84 24.89
C LYS A 108 4.17 -27.17 24.43
N ASN A 109 3.15 -27.23 25.27
CA ASN A 109 1.82 -26.68 25.01
C ASN A 109 1.76 -25.15 25.22
N TYR A 110 2.55 -24.38 24.47
CA TYR A 110 2.41 -22.93 24.37
C TYR A 110 1.13 -22.57 23.61
N GLN A 111 0.53 -21.43 23.92
CA GLN A 111 -0.59 -20.87 23.17
C GLN A 111 -0.17 -19.56 22.50
N ILE A 112 -0.31 -19.49 21.19
CA ILE A 112 -0.03 -18.29 20.38
C ILE A 112 -1.37 -17.69 19.96
N LYS A 113 -1.60 -16.41 20.25
CA LYS A 113 -2.80 -15.68 19.84
C LYS A 113 -2.43 -14.65 18.78
N SER A 114 -2.84 -14.86 17.54
CA SER A 114 -2.65 -13.89 16.47
C SER A 114 -3.79 -12.86 16.40
N THR A 115 -3.59 -11.80 15.63
CA THR A 115 -4.58 -10.77 15.28
C THR A 115 -5.51 -11.18 14.13
N ILE A 116 -5.20 -12.29 13.45
CA ILE A 116 -5.87 -12.72 12.23
C ILE A 116 -7.34 -13.03 12.53
N ASN A 117 -8.23 -12.22 11.96
CA ASN A 117 -9.66 -12.51 11.96
C ASN A 117 -9.93 -13.57 10.88
N LYS A 118 -10.38 -14.75 11.32
CA LYS A 118 -10.61 -15.90 10.44
C LYS A 118 -11.57 -15.58 9.28
N ASP A 119 -12.69 -14.93 9.57
CA ASP A 119 -13.71 -14.60 8.55
C ASP A 119 -13.21 -13.57 7.54
N VAL A 120 -12.35 -12.64 7.96
CA VAL A 120 -11.67 -11.69 7.07
C VAL A 120 -10.66 -12.42 6.18
N TYR A 121 -9.79 -13.26 6.75
CA TYR A 121 -8.81 -14.05 6.00
C TYR A 121 -9.50 -14.96 4.97
N ASP A 122 -10.46 -15.79 5.38
CA ASP A 122 -11.19 -16.69 4.48
C ASP A 122 -11.89 -15.94 3.35
N ARG A 123 -12.44 -14.76 3.65
CA ARG A 123 -13.09 -13.90 2.65
C ARG A 123 -12.08 -13.29 1.66
N MET A 124 -10.87 -12.93 2.11
CA MET A 124 -9.79 -12.49 1.23
C MET A 124 -9.30 -13.63 0.33
N GLN A 125 -9.07 -14.82 0.89
CA GLN A 125 -8.67 -16.01 0.13
C GLN A 125 -9.73 -16.43 -0.89
N PHE A 126 -11.02 -16.29 -0.55
CA PHE A 126 -12.12 -16.52 -1.48
C PHE A 126 -12.06 -15.57 -2.69
N VAL A 127 -11.85 -14.27 -2.46
CA VAL A 127 -11.75 -13.29 -3.57
C VAL A 127 -10.54 -13.59 -4.43
N MET A 128 -9.35 -13.79 -3.86
CA MET A 128 -8.14 -14.15 -4.61
C MET A 128 -8.38 -15.40 -5.49
N LYS A 129 -8.91 -16.48 -4.90
CA LYS A 129 -9.19 -17.73 -5.64
C LYS A 129 -10.17 -17.50 -6.80
N ALA A 130 -11.15 -16.60 -6.64
CA ALA A 130 -12.14 -16.26 -7.65
C ALA A 130 -11.64 -15.29 -8.74
N THR A 131 -10.61 -14.47 -8.47
CA THR A 131 -10.13 -13.43 -9.41
C THR A 131 -8.76 -13.71 -10.02
N ARG A 132 -7.95 -14.62 -9.47
CA ARG A 132 -6.56 -14.88 -9.92
C ARG A 132 -6.39 -15.15 -11.42
N SER A 133 -7.41 -15.68 -12.10
CA SER A 133 -7.42 -15.89 -13.56
C SER A 133 -7.48 -14.59 -14.38
N THR A 134 -7.78 -13.45 -13.73
CA THR A 134 -7.87 -12.13 -14.36
C THR A 134 -6.62 -11.27 -14.13
N PHE A 135 -5.63 -11.75 -13.36
CA PHE A 135 -4.47 -10.94 -12.96
C PHE A 135 -3.46 -10.68 -14.09
N GLY A 136 -3.40 -11.55 -15.11
CA GLY A 136 -2.51 -11.42 -16.25
C GLY A 136 -2.08 -12.75 -16.85
N GLN A 137 -1.11 -12.71 -17.75
CA GLN A 137 -0.56 -13.92 -18.38
C GLN A 137 0.15 -14.82 -17.36
N THR A 138 -0.02 -16.14 -17.49
CA THR A 138 0.87 -17.11 -16.83
C THR A 138 1.98 -17.46 -17.81
N TYR A 139 3.22 -17.13 -17.47
CA TYR A 139 4.40 -17.57 -18.23
C TYR A 139 4.78 -19.00 -17.86
N THR A 140 5.62 -19.63 -18.68
CA THR A 140 6.16 -20.96 -18.43
C THR A 140 7.62 -21.03 -18.81
N SER A 141 8.44 -21.63 -17.94
CA SER A 141 9.81 -22.03 -18.26
C SER A 141 10.00 -23.54 -18.07
N THR A 142 11.15 -24.04 -18.47
CA THR A 142 11.45 -25.48 -18.48
C THR A 142 12.66 -25.74 -17.60
N GLN A 143 12.54 -26.62 -16.62
CA GLN A 143 13.61 -26.96 -15.69
C GLN A 143 13.83 -28.48 -15.69
N ILE A 144 15.08 -28.92 -15.54
CA ILE A 144 15.39 -30.34 -15.29
C ILE A 144 15.33 -30.57 -13.79
N ASN A 145 14.45 -31.46 -13.33
CA ASN A 145 14.35 -31.83 -11.93
C ASN A 145 15.64 -32.56 -11.49
N PRO A 146 16.40 -32.03 -10.52
CA PRO A 146 17.70 -32.59 -10.15
C PRO A 146 17.62 -33.94 -9.43
N LYS A 147 16.43 -34.39 -9.01
CA LYS A 147 16.20 -35.68 -8.37
C LYS A 147 15.80 -36.78 -9.36
N THR A 148 15.07 -36.44 -10.43
CA THR A 148 14.56 -37.41 -11.41
C THR A 148 15.29 -37.37 -12.75
N GLY A 149 15.93 -36.24 -13.09
CA GLY A 149 16.50 -35.98 -14.41
C GLY A 149 15.45 -35.66 -15.49
N GLU A 150 14.18 -35.58 -15.12
CA GLU A 150 13.08 -35.31 -16.04
C GLU A 150 12.89 -33.80 -16.29
N THR A 151 12.37 -33.49 -17.47
CA THR A 151 12.08 -32.12 -17.91
C THR A 151 10.68 -31.71 -17.42
N GLU A 152 10.61 -30.76 -16.50
CA GLU A 152 9.38 -30.22 -15.92
C GLU A 152 9.06 -28.82 -16.45
N THR A 153 7.77 -28.55 -16.68
CA THR A 153 7.29 -27.21 -17.02
C THR A 153 6.92 -26.46 -15.75
N ILE A 154 7.68 -25.42 -15.44
CA ILE A 154 7.40 -24.50 -14.33
C ILE A 154 6.43 -23.43 -14.81
N LYS A 155 5.45 -23.06 -13.97
CA LYS A 155 4.48 -22.00 -14.25
C LYS A 155 4.77 -20.78 -13.39
N HIS A 156 4.75 -19.62 -14.03
CA HIS A 156 4.96 -18.31 -13.45
C HIS A 156 3.70 -17.46 -13.63
N PRO A 157 2.67 -17.64 -12.78
CA PRO A 157 1.50 -16.77 -12.78
C PRO A 157 1.83 -15.40 -12.16
N VAL A 158 0.98 -14.41 -12.41
CA VAL A 158 0.98 -13.18 -11.60
C VAL A 158 0.65 -13.56 -10.16
N GLN A 159 1.50 -13.14 -9.24
CA GLN A 159 1.34 -13.31 -7.80
C GLN A 159 0.61 -12.10 -7.19
N ASN A 160 0.15 -12.25 -5.94
CA ASN A 160 -0.46 -11.17 -5.18
C ASN A 160 -0.02 -11.23 -3.72
N GLY A 161 0.31 -10.07 -3.17
CA GLY A 161 0.51 -9.85 -1.74
C GLY A 161 -0.47 -8.77 -1.31
N SER A 162 -1.40 -9.10 -0.41
CA SER A 162 -2.38 -8.12 0.11
C SER A 162 -2.50 -8.22 1.61
N VAL A 163 -2.76 -7.10 2.29
CA VAL A 163 -2.94 -7.06 3.75
C VAL A 163 -4.02 -6.05 4.12
N VAL A 164 -4.79 -6.33 5.18
CA VAL A 164 -5.68 -5.37 5.85
C VAL A 164 -5.25 -5.14 7.29
N LEU A 165 -5.04 -3.88 7.65
CA LEU A 165 -4.61 -3.42 8.97
C LEU A 165 -5.72 -2.64 9.67
N ASP A 166 -5.85 -2.80 10.98
CA ASP A 166 -6.54 -1.81 11.84
C ASP A 166 -5.63 -0.60 12.07
N ASN A 167 -6.07 0.59 11.66
CA ASN A 167 -5.25 1.81 11.67
C ASN A 167 -4.92 2.33 13.09
N GLN A 168 -5.68 1.91 14.11
CA GLN A 168 -5.52 2.42 15.47
C GLN A 168 -4.52 1.57 16.27
N THR A 169 -4.40 0.30 15.94
CA THR A 169 -3.60 -0.70 16.67
C THR A 169 -2.43 -1.25 15.87
N GLY A 170 -2.46 -1.23 14.53
CA GLY A 170 -1.48 -1.94 13.68
C GLY A 170 -1.77 -3.43 13.53
N ALA A 171 -2.88 -3.94 14.06
CA ALA A 171 -3.21 -5.35 13.97
C ALA A 171 -3.45 -5.79 12.53
N VAL A 172 -2.73 -6.83 12.06
CA VAL A 172 -3.02 -7.49 10.78
C VAL A 172 -4.33 -8.28 10.94
N LEU A 173 -5.42 -7.82 10.34
CA LEU A 173 -6.73 -8.48 10.46
C LEU A 173 -6.89 -9.65 9.47
N GLY A 174 -6.14 -9.61 8.36
CA GLY A 174 -6.15 -10.64 7.32
C GLY A 174 -5.20 -10.26 6.18
N PHE A 175 -4.90 -11.23 5.33
CA PHE A 175 -3.93 -11.07 4.24
C PHE A 175 -4.14 -12.12 3.14
N VAL A 176 -3.50 -11.88 1.99
CA VAL A 176 -3.29 -12.82 0.89
C VAL A 176 -1.78 -12.95 0.70
N GLY A 177 -1.25 -14.16 0.92
CA GLY A 177 0.19 -14.41 0.84
C GLY A 177 0.71 -14.76 -0.56
N GLY A 178 -0.14 -15.10 -1.51
CA GLY A 178 0.26 -15.50 -2.85
C GLY A 178 -0.88 -16.10 -3.65
N VAL A 179 -0.66 -16.31 -4.95
CA VAL A 179 -1.57 -17.03 -5.86
C VAL A 179 -1.17 -18.50 -5.96
N SER A 180 0.14 -18.80 -5.88
CA SER A 180 0.69 -20.16 -5.88
C SER A 180 2.09 -20.19 -5.25
N GLY A 181 2.52 -21.37 -4.79
CA GLY A 181 3.80 -21.56 -4.11
C GLY A 181 3.73 -21.19 -2.62
N GLU A 182 4.88 -21.26 -1.96
CA GLU A 182 5.02 -21.08 -0.50
C GLU A 182 5.50 -19.68 -0.10
N LEU A 183 5.97 -18.88 -1.06
CA LEU A 183 6.50 -17.53 -0.81
C LEU A 183 5.38 -16.58 -0.37
N ASN A 184 5.52 -16.00 0.82
CA ASN A 184 4.55 -15.04 1.35
C ASN A 184 4.88 -13.61 0.88
N HIS A 185 4.15 -13.15 -0.14
CA HIS A 185 4.38 -11.89 -0.84
C HIS A 185 4.16 -10.65 0.02
N ILE A 186 3.50 -10.76 1.19
CA ILE A 186 3.39 -9.60 2.08
C ILE A 186 4.75 -9.18 2.68
N TYR A 187 5.75 -10.06 2.64
CA TYR A 187 7.13 -9.87 3.12
C TYR A 187 8.17 -9.79 1.99
N THR A 188 7.75 -9.82 0.72
CA THR A 188 8.71 -9.72 -0.40
C THR A 188 9.04 -8.26 -0.67
N LEU A 189 10.34 -7.92 -0.69
CA LEU A 189 10.80 -6.58 -1.01
C LEU A 189 10.63 -6.32 -2.51
N ARG A 190 9.88 -5.27 -2.85
CA ARG A 190 9.50 -4.90 -4.22
C ARG A 190 9.62 -3.39 -4.42
N SER A 191 9.78 -2.92 -5.66
CA SER A 191 9.78 -1.47 -5.92
C SER A 191 8.42 -0.90 -5.53
N PRO A 192 8.31 0.14 -4.68
CA PRO A 192 7.02 0.73 -4.33
C PRO A 192 6.37 1.49 -5.50
N GLY A 193 7.13 1.76 -6.57
CA GLY A 193 6.74 2.70 -7.61
C GLY A 193 6.27 4.03 -7.01
N SER A 194 5.19 4.58 -7.57
CA SER A 194 4.61 5.85 -7.12
C SER A 194 3.89 5.85 -5.75
N THR A 195 3.79 4.72 -5.02
CA THR A 195 3.22 4.74 -3.65
C THR A 195 4.14 5.42 -2.63
N ILE A 196 5.44 5.50 -2.91
CA ILE A 196 6.41 6.22 -2.06
C ILE A 196 6.23 7.75 -2.09
N LYS A 197 5.66 8.31 -3.18
CA LYS A 197 5.50 9.76 -3.39
C LYS A 197 4.86 10.48 -2.19
N PRO A 198 3.67 10.09 -1.68
CA PRO A 198 3.09 10.75 -0.52
C PRO A 198 3.94 10.63 0.74
N LEU A 199 4.62 9.51 0.97
CA LEU A 199 5.40 9.21 2.17
C LEU A 199 6.73 9.98 2.23
N LEU A 200 7.48 9.98 1.13
CA LEU A 200 8.85 10.52 1.03
C LEU A 200 8.90 11.97 0.53
N VAL A 201 7.96 12.37 -0.33
CA VAL A 201 8.05 13.64 -1.08
C VAL A 201 7.01 14.64 -0.59
N TYR A 202 5.72 14.35 -0.79
CA TYR A 202 4.67 15.34 -0.57
C TYR A 202 4.39 15.59 0.91
N ALA A 203 4.24 14.56 1.76
CA ALA A 203 3.98 14.78 3.18
C ALA A 203 5.14 15.48 3.92
N PRO A 204 6.42 15.12 3.70
CA PRO A 204 7.54 15.88 4.26
C PRO A 204 7.58 17.33 3.76
N ALA A 205 7.28 17.60 2.48
CA ALA A 205 7.23 18.97 1.95
C ALA A 205 6.09 19.82 2.58
N VAL A 206 4.93 19.22 2.87
CA VAL A 206 3.83 19.89 3.60
C VAL A 206 4.21 20.12 5.07
N ASP A 207 4.83 19.13 5.72
CA ASP A 207 5.20 19.20 7.14
C ASP A 207 6.29 20.24 7.40
N GLN A 208 7.26 20.34 6.49
CA GLN A 208 8.34 21.33 6.50
C GLN A 208 7.93 22.71 5.98
N LYS A 209 6.62 22.94 5.75
CA LYS A 209 6.07 24.23 5.31
C LYS A 209 6.62 24.74 3.97
N ILE A 210 6.97 23.82 3.06
CA ILE A 210 7.51 24.11 1.72
C ILE A 210 6.38 24.23 0.69
N ILE A 211 5.37 23.35 0.78
CA ILE A 211 4.20 23.37 -0.13
C ILE A 211 2.87 23.44 0.66
N GLY A 212 1.86 24.01 0.01
CA GLY A 212 0.45 23.76 0.32
C GLY A 212 -0.20 22.95 -0.79
N SER A 213 -1.48 22.62 -0.64
CA SER A 213 -2.17 21.71 -1.57
C SER A 213 -2.17 22.19 -3.03
N GLN A 214 -2.21 23.50 -3.28
CA GLN A 214 -2.20 24.06 -4.64
C GLN A 214 -0.86 24.70 -5.04
N THR A 215 0.24 24.49 -4.30
CA THR A 215 1.55 25.02 -4.71
C THR A 215 1.91 24.48 -6.10
N ALA A 216 2.29 25.39 -7.01
CA ALA A 216 2.68 25.05 -8.37
C ALA A 216 4.02 24.29 -8.41
N LEU A 217 4.04 23.20 -9.18
CA LEU A 217 5.20 22.39 -9.48
C LEU A 217 5.44 22.39 -10.99
N ALA A 218 6.69 22.38 -11.42
CA ALA A 218 7.05 22.39 -12.83
C ALA A 218 6.92 21.00 -13.48
N ASP A 219 6.11 20.91 -14.53
CA ASP A 219 5.98 19.74 -15.40
C ASP A 219 6.42 20.10 -16.84
N PHE A 220 7.72 19.99 -17.07
CA PHE A 220 8.36 20.31 -18.35
C PHE A 220 9.57 19.40 -18.55
N LYS A 221 9.98 19.23 -19.81
CA LYS A 221 11.22 18.52 -20.15
C LYS A 221 12.41 19.10 -19.40
N THR A 222 12.96 18.31 -18.47
CA THR A 222 13.99 18.73 -17.53
C THR A 222 15.13 17.71 -17.53
N ASP A 223 16.35 18.14 -17.85
CA ASP A 223 17.55 17.40 -17.46
C ASP A 223 17.79 17.65 -15.97
N LEU A 224 17.71 16.59 -15.17
CA LEU A 224 17.85 16.69 -13.73
C LEU A 224 19.33 16.68 -13.28
N GLY A 225 20.26 16.51 -14.22
CA GLY A 225 21.69 16.33 -14.01
C GLY A 225 22.11 14.87 -14.23
N ASN A 226 23.39 14.65 -14.52
CA ASN A 226 23.97 13.32 -14.76
C ASN A 226 23.27 12.52 -15.89
N ASN A 227 22.77 13.20 -16.92
CA ASN A 227 21.94 12.64 -18.01
C ASN A 227 20.62 11.98 -17.53
N TYR A 228 20.16 12.26 -16.31
CA TYR A 228 18.90 11.75 -15.80
C TYR A 228 17.73 12.59 -16.32
N SER A 229 17.03 12.06 -17.31
CA SER A 229 15.76 12.60 -17.80
C SER A 229 14.60 11.75 -17.30
N VAL A 230 13.47 12.39 -17.01
CA VAL A 230 12.24 11.76 -16.51
C VAL A 230 11.08 12.22 -17.38
N THR A 231 10.17 11.30 -17.66
CA THR A 231 8.84 11.57 -18.24
C THR A 231 7.78 11.10 -17.27
N ASP A 232 6.55 11.56 -17.48
CA ASP A 232 5.38 10.93 -16.88
C ASP A 232 5.08 9.58 -17.52
N TYR A 233 3.99 8.97 -17.05
CA TYR A 233 3.44 7.74 -17.63
C TYR A 233 3.22 7.89 -19.15
N GLY A 234 3.47 6.80 -19.90
CA GLY A 234 3.36 6.81 -21.36
C GLY A 234 4.41 7.65 -22.09
N GLY A 235 5.48 8.12 -21.42
CA GLY A 235 6.51 8.95 -22.04
C GLY A 235 6.14 10.43 -22.18
N GLN A 236 5.08 10.86 -21.48
CA GLN A 236 4.47 12.19 -21.62
C GLN A 236 5.17 13.27 -20.78
N ILE A 237 4.91 14.53 -21.15
CA ILE A 237 5.32 15.76 -20.48
C ILE A 237 4.15 16.74 -20.63
N GLN A 238 3.66 17.34 -19.54
CA GLN A 238 2.45 18.17 -19.59
C GLN A 238 2.71 19.61 -20.08
N ASN A 239 3.97 20.04 -20.08
CA ASN A 239 4.45 21.36 -20.50
C ASN A 239 3.74 22.55 -19.82
N ARG A 240 3.42 22.42 -18.53
CA ARG A 240 2.82 23.48 -17.72
C ARG A 240 3.26 23.42 -16.25
N PHE A 241 2.95 24.48 -15.51
CA PHE A 241 2.92 24.41 -14.06
C PHE A 241 1.65 23.69 -13.59
N ILE A 242 1.79 22.79 -12.62
CA ILE A 242 0.72 21.90 -12.13
C ILE A 242 0.59 22.03 -10.61
N PRO A 243 -0.62 22.17 -10.05
CA PRO A 243 -0.83 22.18 -8.61
C PRO A 243 -0.41 20.86 -7.94
N ALA A 244 0.19 20.93 -6.76
CA ALA A 244 0.67 19.74 -6.02
C ALA A 244 -0.41 18.67 -5.78
N THR A 245 -1.68 19.04 -5.56
CA THR A 245 -2.81 18.09 -5.49
C THR A 245 -2.98 17.32 -6.80
N GLU A 246 -2.97 18.01 -7.94
CA GLU A 246 -3.17 17.41 -9.26
C GLU A 246 -2.01 16.47 -9.61
N ALA A 247 -0.77 16.92 -9.36
CA ALA A 247 0.43 16.12 -9.59
C ALA A 247 0.47 14.83 -8.73
N LEU A 248 -0.07 14.86 -7.51
CA LEU A 248 -0.21 13.65 -6.68
C LEU A 248 -1.37 12.76 -7.15
N ALA A 249 -2.50 13.36 -7.57
CA ALA A 249 -3.71 12.67 -8.03
C ALA A 249 -3.49 11.91 -9.35
N GLN A 250 -2.87 12.56 -10.34
CA GLN A 250 -2.46 11.96 -11.61
C GLN A 250 -1.14 11.21 -11.54
N SER A 251 -0.46 11.25 -10.37
CA SER A 251 0.79 10.54 -10.14
C SER A 251 1.94 10.95 -11.08
N TYR A 252 1.97 12.19 -11.55
CA TYR A 252 3.02 12.70 -12.42
C TYR A 252 4.42 12.55 -11.80
N ASN A 253 5.42 12.29 -12.64
CA ASN A 253 6.77 11.96 -12.26
C ASN A 253 7.66 13.20 -12.21
N ILE A 254 7.59 14.06 -13.22
CA ILE A 254 8.43 15.27 -13.32
C ILE A 254 8.20 16.19 -12.11
N PRO A 255 6.96 16.50 -11.68
CA PRO A 255 6.71 17.35 -10.51
C PRO A 255 7.20 16.72 -9.20
N ALA A 256 7.02 15.40 -9.05
CA ALA A 256 7.45 14.67 -7.86
C ALA A 256 8.98 14.65 -7.72
N VAL A 257 9.71 14.47 -8.82
CA VAL A 257 11.18 14.50 -8.81
C VAL A 257 11.71 15.93 -8.62
N ASN A 258 11.08 16.93 -9.24
CA ASN A 258 11.41 18.34 -9.03
C ASN A 258 11.22 18.75 -7.55
N LEU A 259 10.12 18.33 -6.92
CA LEU A 259 9.88 18.55 -5.50
C LEU A 259 10.88 17.79 -4.61
N TYR A 260 11.17 16.52 -4.92
CA TYR A 260 12.15 15.75 -4.16
C TYR A 260 13.57 16.36 -4.24
N LYS A 261 14.00 16.78 -5.44
CA LYS A 261 15.24 17.51 -5.69
C LYS A 261 15.32 18.82 -4.89
N HIS A 262 14.19 19.50 -4.69
CA HIS A 262 14.11 20.73 -3.91
C HIS A 262 14.20 20.50 -2.39
N ILE A 263 13.53 19.48 -1.85
CA ILE A 263 13.51 19.22 -0.39
C ILE A 263 14.75 18.47 0.12
N LYS A 264 15.31 17.54 -0.68
CA LYS A 264 16.42 16.66 -0.29
C LYS A 264 17.66 17.35 0.31
N PRO A 265 18.07 18.57 -0.11
CA PRO A 265 19.20 19.26 0.51
C PRO A 265 18.95 19.81 1.92
N THR A 266 17.68 19.98 2.33
CA THR A 266 17.30 20.67 3.58
C THR A 266 16.43 19.82 4.51
N VAL A 267 15.76 18.80 4.00
CA VAL A 267 14.86 17.92 4.73
C VAL A 267 15.48 16.53 4.89
N ASN A 268 15.58 16.04 6.12
CA ASN A 268 15.99 14.66 6.40
C ASN A 268 14.85 13.69 6.11
N VAL A 269 14.62 13.40 4.82
CA VAL A 269 13.58 12.48 4.36
C VAL A 269 13.72 11.06 4.93
N LYS A 270 14.94 10.61 5.25
CA LYS A 270 15.18 9.30 5.87
C LYS A 270 14.54 9.19 7.25
N ASP A 271 14.62 10.24 8.06
CA ASP A 271 14.00 10.26 9.41
C ASP A 271 12.47 10.10 9.36
N TYR A 272 11.81 10.58 8.30
CA TYR A 272 10.38 10.30 8.08
C TYR A 272 10.12 8.83 7.76
N MET A 273 10.89 8.23 6.84
CA MET A 273 10.75 6.83 6.44
C MET A 273 11.07 5.87 7.60
N ASP A 274 12.16 6.10 8.34
CA ASP A 274 12.56 5.34 9.52
C ASP A 274 11.46 5.35 10.60
N LYS A 275 10.83 6.53 10.85
CA LYS A 275 9.71 6.66 11.79
C LYS A 275 8.42 5.99 11.33
N MET A 276 8.28 5.75 10.01
CA MET A 276 7.20 4.96 9.41
C MET A 276 7.55 3.47 9.26
N GLY A 277 8.67 3.02 9.84
CA GLY A 277 9.08 1.61 9.80
C GLY A 277 9.57 1.13 8.44
N ILE A 278 10.01 2.04 7.56
CA ILE A 278 10.65 1.69 6.29
C ILE A 278 12.15 1.92 6.43
N ASP A 279 12.88 0.87 6.83
CA ASP A 279 14.34 0.88 7.06
C ASP A 279 15.15 0.08 6.02
N THR A 280 14.46 -0.61 5.09
CA THR A 280 15.03 -1.36 3.97
C THR A 280 15.77 -0.49 2.93
N LEU A 281 15.45 0.81 2.89
CA LEU A 281 16.00 1.77 1.93
C LEU A 281 17.45 2.13 2.24
N THR A 282 18.33 1.96 1.25
CA THR A 282 19.77 2.08 1.43
C THR A 282 20.25 3.55 1.42
N LYS A 283 21.51 3.77 1.85
CA LYS A 283 22.17 5.07 1.67
C LYS A 283 22.30 5.46 0.19
N ASN A 284 22.41 4.48 -0.73
CA ASN A 284 22.44 4.75 -2.17
C ASN A 284 21.06 5.25 -2.62
N ASP A 285 19.98 4.57 -2.26
CA ASP A 285 18.60 4.98 -2.57
C ASP A 285 18.35 6.45 -2.23
N TYR A 286 18.62 6.84 -0.98
CA TYR A 286 18.46 8.23 -0.53
C TYR A 286 19.36 9.22 -1.27
N SER A 287 20.43 8.79 -1.94
CA SER A 287 21.28 9.67 -2.74
C SER A 287 20.68 9.99 -4.12
N GLN A 288 19.90 9.05 -4.69
CA GLN A 288 19.36 9.13 -6.06
C GLN A 288 18.05 9.92 -6.12
N LEU A 289 17.80 10.60 -7.25
CA LEU A 289 16.51 11.26 -7.52
C LEU A 289 15.40 10.27 -7.87
N GLY A 290 15.75 9.11 -8.44
CA GLY A 290 14.80 8.05 -8.81
C GLY A 290 14.03 7.44 -7.64
N LEU A 291 14.51 7.60 -6.39
CA LEU A 291 13.78 7.16 -5.20
C LEU A 291 12.40 7.84 -5.08
N ALA A 292 12.24 9.07 -5.56
CA ALA A 292 10.94 9.75 -5.62
C ALA A 292 9.89 9.01 -6.48
N LEU A 293 10.32 8.09 -7.33
CA LEU A 293 9.50 7.26 -8.21
C LEU A 293 9.50 5.78 -7.81
N GLY A 294 10.15 5.43 -6.69
CA GLY A 294 10.30 4.04 -6.22
C GLY A 294 11.49 3.29 -6.82
N GLY A 295 12.47 3.99 -7.40
CA GLY A 295 13.76 3.39 -7.74
C GLY A 295 14.56 3.08 -6.47
N THR A 296 14.75 1.79 -6.18
CA THR A 296 15.32 1.27 -4.93
C THR A 296 16.24 0.07 -5.21
N ASP A 297 17.31 -0.09 -4.42
CA ASP A 297 18.22 -1.24 -4.50
C ASP A 297 17.51 -2.57 -4.15
N TYR A 298 16.63 -2.57 -3.13
CA TYR A 298 15.91 -3.75 -2.65
C TYR A 298 14.38 -3.60 -2.68
N GLY A 299 13.86 -2.43 -2.31
CA GLY A 299 12.43 -2.17 -2.23
C GLY A 299 11.87 -2.25 -0.80
N VAL A 300 10.55 -2.41 -0.70
CA VAL A 300 9.77 -2.43 0.55
C VAL A 300 8.74 -3.57 0.49
N ASP A 301 8.29 -4.07 1.63
CA ASP A 301 7.23 -5.09 1.68
C ASP A 301 5.80 -4.50 1.76
N VAL A 302 4.79 -5.36 1.58
CA VAL A 302 3.38 -4.94 1.56
C VAL A 302 2.87 -4.57 2.96
N LYS A 303 3.37 -5.26 3.99
CA LYS A 303 3.03 -5.02 5.40
C LYS A 303 3.55 -3.65 5.85
N GLU A 304 4.80 -3.34 5.57
CA GLU A 304 5.48 -2.06 5.80
C GLU A 304 4.77 -0.93 5.06
N GLN A 305 4.49 -1.08 3.77
CA GLN A 305 3.78 -0.07 2.98
C GLN A 305 2.38 0.23 3.54
N ALA A 306 1.60 -0.79 3.89
CA ALA A 306 0.29 -0.59 4.52
C ALA A 306 0.43 0.12 5.89
N SER A 307 1.42 -0.29 6.69
CA SER A 307 1.73 0.27 8.00
C SER A 307 2.12 1.76 7.90
N ALA A 308 3.02 2.10 6.98
CA ALA A 308 3.45 3.46 6.69
C ALA A 308 2.29 4.34 6.20
N PHE A 309 1.47 3.84 5.27
CA PHE A 309 0.32 4.59 4.74
C PHE A 309 -0.79 4.81 5.79
N SER A 310 -0.97 3.87 6.74
CA SER A 310 -1.95 4.00 7.83
C SER A 310 -1.71 5.23 8.73
N THR A 311 -0.48 5.75 8.77
CA THR A 311 -0.09 7.01 9.43
C THR A 311 -0.98 8.19 9.01
N PHE A 312 -1.46 8.20 7.75
CA PHE A 312 -2.37 9.21 7.24
C PHE A 312 -3.80 9.11 7.79
N ALA A 313 -4.29 7.91 8.11
CA ALA A 313 -5.56 7.75 8.82
C ALA A 313 -5.42 8.08 10.33
N ASN A 314 -4.28 7.71 10.93
CA ASN A 314 -4.01 7.86 12.36
C ASN A 314 -3.39 9.23 12.74
N GLN A 315 -3.79 10.31 12.05
CA GLN A 315 -3.45 11.71 12.38
C GLN A 315 -1.94 12.03 12.45
N GLY A 316 -1.10 11.29 11.73
CA GLY A 316 0.36 11.47 11.74
C GLY A 316 1.10 10.59 12.74
N GLU A 317 0.40 9.72 13.47
CA GLU A 317 0.99 8.71 14.36
C GLU A 317 1.12 7.36 13.62
N HIS A 318 2.35 6.94 13.35
CA HIS A 318 2.62 5.62 12.83
C HIS A 318 2.48 4.55 13.92
N VAL A 319 1.97 3.37 13.53
CA VAL A 319 1.86 2.19 14.38
C VAL A 319 2.33 0.98 13.60
N PRO A 320 3.43 0.31 14.01
CA PRO A 320 3.96 -0.85 13.29
C PRO A 320 2.96 -1.99 13.18
N ALA A 321 2.84 -2.56 11.98
CA ALA A 321 1.98 -3.71 11.74
C ALA A 321 2.49 -4.99 12.44
N TYR A 322 1.58 -5.72 13.10
CA TYR A 322 1.92 -6.92 13.88
C TYR A 322 0.88 -8.05 13.70
N VAL A 323 1.34 -9.30 13.76
CA VAL A 323 0.48 -10.50 13.73
C VAL A 323 0.26 -11.09 15.12
N ILE A 324 1.28 -11.13 15.98
CA ILE A 324 1.19 -11.82 17.29
C ILE A 324 0.71 -10.87 18.38
N SER A 325 -0.44 -11.17 18.99
CA SER A 325 -1.01 -10.38 20.10
C SER A 325 -0.55 -10.85 21.48
N GLU A 326 -0.38 -12.16 21.66
CA GLU A 326 0.01 -12.77 22.93
C GLU A 326 0.68 -14.13 22.69
N ILE A 327 1.67 -14.47 23.52
CA ILE A 327 2.21 -15.82 23.65
C ILE A 327 2.14 -16.21 25.12
N VAL A 328 1.51 -17.34 25.40
CA VAL A 328 1.27 -17.87 26.76
C VAL A 328 2.01 -19.20 26.90
N ASP A 329 2.70 -19.38 28.02
CA ASP A 329 3.43 -20.61 28.32
C ASP A 329 2.51 -21.78 28.77
N PRO A 330 3.03 -23.02 28.88
CA PRO A 330 2.24 -24.16 29.31
C PRO A 330 1.69 -24.09 30.75
N SER A 331 2.13 -23.13 31.56
CA SER A 331 1.60 -22.87 32.91
C SER A 331 0.44 -21.86 32.90
N GLY A 332 0.17 -21.22 31.76
CA GLY A 332 -0.82 -20.16 31.62
C GLY A 332 -0.25 -18.75 31.83
N HIS A 333 1.07 -18.58 31.89
CA HIS A 333 1.71 -17.29 32.07
C HIS A 333 1.97 -16.58 30.73
N PRO A 334 1.54 -15.31 30.54
CA PRO A 334 1.82 -14.56 29.32
C PRO A 334 3.30 -14.15 29.28
N ILE A 335 4.09 -14.80 28.42
CA ILE A 335 5.51 -14.49 28.21
C ILE A 335 5.72 -13.32 27.23
N TYR A 336 4.76 -13.11 26.32
CA TYR A 336 4.70 -11.96 25.44
C TYR A 336 3.27 -11.45 25.35
N GLN A 337 3.11 -10.12 25.37
CA GLN A 337 1.85 -9.45 25.06
C GLN A 337 2.16 -8.18 24.26
N HIS A 338 1.52 -8.01 23.11
CA HIS A 338 1.75 -6.87 22.24
C HIS A 338 1.35 -5.57 22.94
N LYS A 339 2.19 -4.54 22.78
CA LYS A 339 1.93 -3.19 23.27
C LYS A 339 2.04 -2.22 22.11
N VAL A 340 0.90 -1.64 21.74
CA VAL A 340 0.80 -0.65 20.65
C VAL A 340 1.77 0.50 20.93
N LYS A 341 2.80 0.63 20.08
CA LYS A 341 3.74 1.75 20.10
C LYS A 341 3.35 2.74 19.02
N LYS A 342 3.24 4.01 19.39
CA LYS A 342 2.91 5.11 18.48
C LYS A 342 4.12 6.01 18.26
N THR A 343 4.50 6.21 17.01
CA THR A 343 5.58 7.13 16.63
C THR A 343 4.97 8.32 15.91
N LYS A 344 5.13 9.54 16.43
CA LYS A 344 4.67 10.74 15.73
C LYS A 344 5.62 11.04 14.56
N VAL A 345 5.08 10.92 13.34
CA VAL A 345 5.78 11.17 12.07
C VAL A 345 5.47 12.57 11.57
N PHE A 346 4.18 12.89 11.43
CA PHE A 346 3.68 14.14 10.87
C PHE A 346 2.88 14.95 11.89
N SER A 347 2.71 16.24 11.63
CA SER A 347 1.71 17.03 12.35
C SER A 347 0.29 16.70 11.88
N LYS A 348 -0.72 16.88 12.75
CA LYS A 348 -2.13 16.65 12.38
C LYS A 348 -2.57 17.49 11.18
N GLY A 349 -2.04 18.72 11.04
CA GLY A 349 -2.36 19.60 9.93
C GLY A 349 -1.77 19.11 8.61
N THR A 350 -0.55 18.60 8.63
CA THR A 350 0.07 17.88 7.49
C THR A 350 -0.81 16.71 7.07
N THR A 351 -1.20 15.85 8.02
CA THR A 351 -2.05 14.70 7.74
C THR A 351 -3.41 15.09 7.17
N TYR A 352 -4.05 16.15 7.70
CA TYR A 352 -5.29 16.65 7.14
C TYR A 352 -5.14 17.10 5.68
N ILE A 353 -4.10 17.89 5.38
CA ILE A 353 -3.82 18.37 4.01
C ILE A 353 -3.53 17.18 3.08
N MET A 354 -2.66 16.25 3.51
CA MET A 354 -2.34 15.06 2.73
C MET A 354 -3.57 14.19 2.48
N ASN A 355 -4.50 14.07 3.41
CA ASN A 355 -5.74 13.33 3.19
C ASN A 355 -6.65 14.03 2.17
N GLN A 356 -6.72 15.36 2.16
CA GLN A 356 -7.43 16.08 1.09
C GLN A 356 -6.75 15.89 -0.28
N MET A 357 -5.40 15.91 -0.34
CA MET A 357 -4.67 15.66 -1.59
C MET A 357 -4.84 14.22 -2.08
N LEU A 358 -4.69 13.22 -1.20
CA LEU A 358 -4.83 11.80 -1.54
C LEU A 358 -6.27 11.39 -1.85
N LYS A 359 -7.29 12.11 -1.37
CA LYS A 359 -8.67 11.91 -1.81
C LYS A 359 -8.83 12.19 -3.31
N ASN A 360 -8.08 13.15 -3.88
CA ASN A 360 -8.16 13.46 -5.31
C ASN A 360 -7.63 12.33 -6.20
N VAL A 361 -6.82 11.39 -5.68
CA VAL A 361 -6.46 10.14 -6.39
C VAL A 361 -7.71 9.28 -6.66
N ILE A 362 -8.67 9.32 -5.73
CA ILE A 362 -9.96 8.61 -5.80
C ILE A 362 -11.02 9.46 -6.51
N ASP A 363 -11.04 10.78 -6.34
CA ASP A 363 -12.13 11.61 -6.88
C ASP A 363 -12.01 11.89 -8.39
N SER A 364 -10.79 12.06 -8.90
CA SER A 364 -10.53 12.49 -10.28
C SER A 364 -9.13 12.12 -10.77
N GLY A 365 -8.47 11.15 -10.12
CA GLY A 365 -7.09 10.76 -10.36
C GLY A 365 -6.98 9.33 -10.84
N THR A 366 -5.80 8.74 -10.69
CA THR A 366 -5.52 7.40 -11.26
C THR A 366 -6.47 6.29 -10.81
N ALA A 367 -7.13 6.44 -9.65
CA ALA A 367 -8.05 5.45 -9.08
C ALA A 367 -9.51 5.94 -9.00
N GLU A 368 -9.91 6.86 -9.90
CA GLU A 368 -11.32 7.29 -10.08
C GLU A 368 -12.29 6.11 -10.24
N SER A 369 -11.76 5.01 -10.79
CA SER A 369 -12.45 3.73 -10.99
C SER A 369 -13.15 3.19 -9.73
N LEU A 370 -12.65 3.53 -8.54
CA LEU A 370 -13.13 3.01 -7.26
C LEU A 370 -14.46 3.64 -6.81
N ASN A 371 -14.82 4.85 -7.26
CA ASN A 371 -16.07 5.52 -6.87
C ASN A 371 -17.34 4.74 -7.28
N TYR A 372 -17.26 3.94 -8.35
CA TYR A 372 -18.37 3.10 -8.82
C TYR A 372 -18.18 1.61 -8.56
N GLN A 373 -16.99 1.19 -8.08
CA GLN A 373 -16.71 -0.21 -7.75
C GLN A 373 -16.93 -0.54 -6.27
N LEU A 374 -16.87 0.45 -5.36
CA LEU A 374 -16.99 0.23 -3.93
C LEU A 374 -18.44 0.30 -3.44
N HIS A 375 -18.77 -0.55 -2.46
CA HIS A 375 -20.12 -0.71 -1.90
C HIS A 375 -20.31 0.08 -0.59
N PHE A 376 -19.53 1.15 -0.40
CA PHE A 376 -19.59 2.04 0.77
C PHE A 376 -19.18 3.47 0.37
N ASN A 377 -19.42 4.44 1.27
CA ASN A 377 -19.10 5.84 1.01
C ASN A 377 -17.58 6.09 0.89
N THR A 378 -17.14 6.60 -0.26
CA THR A 378 -15.74 6.96 -0.56
C THR A 378 -15.33 8.36 -0.06
N ASP A 379 -16.23 9.15 0.55
CA ASP A 379 -15.96 10.51 1.09
C ASP A 379 -14.73 10.60 2.01
N ASN A 380 -14.41 9.53 2.74
CA ASN A 380 -13.27 9.45 3.65
C ASN A 380 -12.25 8.37 3.24
N LEU A 381 -12.32 7.89 1.99
CA LEU A 381 -11.31 7.03 1.40
C LEU A 381 -10.19 7.90 0.82
N ILE A 382 -8.96 7.55 1.18
CA ILE A 382 -7.74 8.06 0.55
C ILE A 382 -7.00 6.89 -0.09
N GLY A 383 -6.20 7.11 -1.11
CA GLY A 383 -5.38 6.03 -1.66
C GLY A 383 -4.26 6.51 -2.56
N LYS A 384 -3.39 5.59 -2.95
CA LYS A 384 -2.34 5.82 -3.94
C LYS A 384 -2.02 4.58 -4.76
N THR A 385 -1.93 4.77 -6.07
CA THR A 385 -1.40 3.82 -7.07
C THR A 385 0.13 3.81 -7.09
N GLY A 386 0.71 2.66 -7.42
CA GLY A 386 2.13 2.54 -7.74
C GLY A 386 2.33 1.62 -8.94
N THR A 387 3.25 2.02 -9.81
CA THR A 387 3.69 1.24 -10.96
C THR A 387 5.19 1.43 -11.02
N SER A 388 5.96 0.34 -10.94
CA SER A 388 7.40 0.38 -11.19
C SER A 388 7.69 0.48 -12.68
N ASN A 389 8.97 0.67 -13.02
CA ASN A 389 9.42 0.52 -14.41
C ASN A 389 9.00 -0.83 -14.99
N ASP A 390 8.61 -0.82 -16.26
CA ASP A 390 8.25 -1.99 -17.05
C ASP A 390 7.09 -2.81 -16.46
N PHE A 391 6.19 -2.20 -15.66
CA PHE A 391 5.02 -2.88 -15.06
C PHE A 391 5.37 -4.13 -14.23
N ARG A 392 6.57 -4.17 -13.64
CA ARG A 392 7.05 -5.32 -12.83
C ARG A 392 6.34 -5.44 -11.49
N ASP A 393 6.16 -4.31 -10.80
CA ASP A 393 5.48 -4.19 -9.52
C ASP A 393 4.32 -3.19 -9.63
N ILE A 394 3.11 -3.68 -9.43
CA ILE A 394 1.87 -2.89 -9.46
C ILE A 394 1.27 -2.83 -8.06
N TRP A 395 0.91 -1.63 -7.61
CA TRP A 395 0.43 -1.37 -6.26
C TRP A 395 -0.85 -0.55 -6.26
N PHE A 396 -1.74 -0.87 -5.32
CA PHE A 396 -2.71 0.09 -4.80
C PHE A 396 -2.76 -0.03 -3.28
N ILE A 397 -2.74 1.11 -2.60
CA ILE A 397 -2.92 1.22 -1.16
C ILE A 397 -4.08 2.19 -0.92
N GLY A 398 -5.12 1.73 -0.23
CA GLY A 398 -6.28 2.55 0.14
C GLY A 398 -6.48 2.53 1.65
N SER A 399 -6.89 3.65 2.23
CA SER A 399 -7.15 3.79 3.66
C SER A 399 -8.47 4.52 3.91
N THR A 400 -9.28 3.91 4.76
CA THR A 400 -10.42 4.53 5.42
C THR A 400 -9.98 5.04 6.80
N PRO A 401 -10.80 5.77 7.57
CA PRO A 401 -10.41 6.22 8.91
C PRO A 401 -10.08 5.04 9.86
N GLY A 402 -10.64 3.86 9.62
CA GLY A 402 -10.49 2.70 10.49
C GLY A 402 -9.55 1.59 10.00
N VAL A 403 -9.49 1.32 8.69
CA VAL A 403 -8.58 0.30 8.12
C VAL A 403 -7.78 0.79 6.92
N THR A 404 -6.57 0.24 6.73
CA THR A 404 -5.73 0.39 5.53
C THR A 404 -5.60 -0.97 4.85
N ILE A 405 -5.72 -0.99 3.52
CA ILE A 405 -5.57 -2.19 2.70
C ILE A 405 -4.55 -1.90 1.59
N ALA A 406 -3.49 -2.69 1.52
CA ALA A 406 -2.53 -2.68 0.41
C ALA A 406 -2.70 -3.94 -0.43
N SER A 407 -2.47 -3.82 -1.75
CA SER A 407 -2.36 -4.93 -2.70
C SER A 407 -1.22 -4.67 -3.68
N TRP A 408 -0.27 -5.61 -3.76
CA TRP A 408 0.77 -5.70 -4.78
C TRP A 408 0.45 -6.82 -5.78
N MET A 409 0.75 -6.61 -7.06
CA MET A 409 0.79 -7.64 -8.09
C MET A 409 2.11 -7.58 -8.87
N GLY A 410 2.66 -8.74 -9.21
CA GLY A 410 3.91 -8.87 -9.95
C GLY A 410 4.29 -10.35 -10.16
N TYR A 411 5.47 -10.60 -10.70
CA TYR A 411 6.01 -11.96 -10.90
C TYR A 411 7.19 -12.23 -9.95
N ASP A 412 7.42 -13.50 -9.63
CA ASP A 412 8.54 -13.91 -8.77
C ASP A 412 9.92 -13.63 -9.37
N ASN A 413 10.06 -13.77 -10.70
CA ASN A 413 11.31 -13.50 -11.45
C ASN A 413 12.56 -14.19 -10.84
N ASN A 414 12.34 -15.35 -10.22
CA ASN A 414 13.34 -16.09 -9.44
C ASN A 414 14.22 -17.03 -10.28
N ASP A 415 13.87 -17.28 -11.55
CA ASP A 415 14.63 -18.12 -12.48
C ASP A 415 15.61 -17.32 -13.37
N GLY A 416 15.81 -16.04 -13.07
CA GLY A 416 16.65 -15.11 -13.83
C GLY A 416 15.93 -14.46 -15.02
N THR A 417 14.68 -14.84 -15.30
CA THR A 417 13.82 -14.14 -16.27
C THR A 417 13.19 -12.90 -15.64
N THR A 418 12.99 -11.85 -16.44
CA THR A 418 12.20 -10.67 -16.03
C THR A 418 10.86 -10.69 -16.74
N TYR A 419 9.82 -11.16 -16.03
CA TYR A 419 8.43 -11.02 -16.45
C TYR A 419 7.80 -9.74 -15.87
N SER A 420 6.81 -9.23 -16.59
CA SER A 420 6.12 -7.96 -16.36
C SER A 420 4.63 -8.12 -16.63
N LEU A 421 3.79 -7.33 -15.95
CA LEU A 421 2.38 -7.19 -16.34
C LEU A 421 2.28 -6.36 -17.64
N ASP A 422 1.10 -6.36 -18.24
CA ASP A 422 0.77 -5.42 -19.32
C ASP A 422 0.36 -4.03 -18.77
N GLU A 423 0.13 -3.08 -19.67
CA GLU A 423 -0.26 -1.70 -19.37
C GLU A 423 -1.59 -1.57 -18.59
N THR A 424 -2.42 -2.62 -18.57
CA THR A 424 -3.67 -2.66 -17.81
C THR A 424 -3.49 -3.12 -16.37
N GLY A 425 -2.29 -3.59 -15.98
CA GLY A 425 -2.00 -4.17 -14.67
C GLY A 425 -2.49 -3.32 -13.48
N SER A 426 -2.36 -1.99 -13.56
CA SER A 426 -2.86 -1.07 -12.53
C SER A 426 -4.38 -1.12 -12.37
N MET A 427 -5.14 -1.09 -13.48
CA MET A 427 -6.61 -1.24 -13.47
C MET A 427 -7.02 -2.63 -12.97
N THR A 428 -6.27 -3.66 -13.31
CA THR A 428 -6.49 -5.04 -12.85
C THR A 428 -6.30 -5.16 -11.33
N ASN A 429 -5.24 -4.55 -10.78
CA ASN A 429 -5.00 -4.54 -9.34
C ASN A 429 -6.04 -3.68 -8.59
N GLU A 430 -6.45 -2.52 -9.12
CA GLU A 430 -7.55 -1.71 -8.56
C GLU A 430 -8.87 -2.49 -8.52
N ALA A 431 -9.25 -3.14 -9.63
CA ALA A 431 -10.48 -3.92 -9.72
C ALA A 431 -10.47 -5.15 -8.80
N TYR A 432 -9.29 -5.75 -8.56
CA TYR A 432 -9.10 -6.77 -7.54
C TYR A 432 -9.23 -6.19 -6.13
N TRP A 433 -8.51 -5.09 -5.83
CA TRP A 433 -8.52 -4.41 -4.54
C TRP A 433 -9.94 -3.97 -4.17
N ALA A 434 -10.75 -3.48 -5.11
CA ALA A 434 -12.14 -3.10 -4.88
C ALA A 434 -13.00 -4.32 -4.49
N LYS A 435 -12.88 -5.45 -5.21
CA LYS A 435 -13.56 -6.71 -4.87
C LYS A 435 -13.14 -7.23 -3.49
N LEU A 436 -11.84 -7.19 -3.19
CA LEU A 436 -11.26 -7.60 -1.91
C LEU A 436 -11.79 -6.72 -0.77
N THR A 437 -11.74 -5.41 -0.94
CA THR A 437 -12.16 -4.40 0.03
C THR A 437 -13.67 -4.46 0.29
N ASN A 438 -14.50 -4.62 -0.74
CA ASN A 438 -15.94 -4.85 -0.60
C ASN A 438 -16.23 -6.13 0.19
N ALA A 439 -15.48 -7.19 -0.07
CA ALA A 439 -15.65 -8.47 0.60
C ALA A 439 -15.25 -8.38 2.08
N VAL A 440 -14.16 -7.69 2.42
CA VAL A 440 -13.75 -7.42 3.80
C VAL A 440 -14.71 -6.45 4.51
N TYR A 441 -15.19 -5.41 3.83
CA TYR A 441 -16.20 -4.48 4.36
C TYR A 441 -17.52 -5.18 4.72
N GLN A 442 -17.93 -6.19 3.95
CA GLN A 442 -19.10 -7.02 4.30
C GLN A 442 -18.89 -7.81 5.61
N THR A 443 -17.66 -8.24 5.91
CA THR A 443 -17.32 -8.97 7.14
C THR A 443 -17.17 -8.05 8.35
N ILE A 444 -16.49 -6.89 8.19
CA ILE A 444 -16.15 -5.96 9.28
C ILE A 444 -16.54 -4.50 9.00
N PRO A 445 -17.82 -4.19 8.72
CA PRO A 445 -18.23 -2.86 8.24
C PRO A 445 -18.02 -1.73 9.25
N LYS A 446 -18.10 -2.04 10.56
CA LYS A 446 -17.91 -1.06 11.64
C LYS A 446 -16.45 -0.64 11.75
N GLN A 447 -15.51 -1.55 11.47
CA GLN A 447 -14.08 -1.35 11.60
C GLN A 447 -13.55 -0.35 10.57
N PHE A 448 -14.17 -0.22 9.40
CA PHE A 448 -13.76 0.75 8.37
C PHE A 448 -14.02 2.21 8.79
N LYS A 449 -15.02 2.45 9.65
CA LYS A 449 -15.39 3.80 10.11
C LYS A 449 -15.66 4.78 8.94
N VAL A 450 -16.27 4.32 7.84
CA VAL A 450 -16.41 5.06 6.55
C VAL A 450 -17.06 6.46 6.67
N ASN A 451 -17.88 6.68 7.70
CA ASN A 451 -18.55 7.96 7.97
C ASN A 451 -17.76 8.89 8.91
N GLN A 452 -16.61 8.46 9.45
CA GLN A 452 -15.79 9.26 10.36
C GLN A 452 -14.94 10.27 9.57
N LYS A 453 -15.32 11.54 9.63
CA LYS A 453 -14.52 12.62 9.04
C LYS A 453 -13.28 12.91 9.89
N LEU A 454 -12.14 13.15 9.24
CA LEU A 454 -10.96 13.67 9.93
C LEU A 454 -11.24 15.11 10.36
N ALA A 455 -11.14 15.39 11.67
CA ALA A 455 -11.29 16.73 12.20
C ALA A 455 -10.20 17.66 11.65
N ARG A 456 -10.59 18.81 11.09
CA ARG A 456 -9.67 19.83 10.61
C ARG A 456 -8.95 20.49 11.80
N PRO A 457 -7.61 20.43 11.90
CA PRO A 457 -6.87 21.13 12.95
C PRO A 457 -6.82 22.64 12.70
N ASP A 458 -6.80 23.43 13.78
CA ASP A 458 -6.71 24.90 13.73
C ASP A 458 -5.44 25.41 13.02
N THR A 459 -4.39 24.58 12.93
CA THR A 459 -3.18 24.90 12.17
C THR A 459 -3.42 24.98 10.67
N VAL A 460 -4.46 24.32 10.13
CA VAL A 460 -4.74 24.29 8.69
C VAL A 460 -5.42 25.58 8.26
N LYS A 461 -4.67 26.43 7.56
CA LYS A 461 -5.14 27.70 7.01
C LYS A 461 -5.65 27.48 5.58
N SER A 462 -6.85 27.98 5.28
CA SER A 462 -7.39 28.03 3.90
C SER A 462 -7.05 29.39 3.31
N VAL A 463 -6.46 29.38 2.11
CA VAL A 463 -6.05 30.60 1.40
C VAL A 463 -6.61 30.52 -0.01
N THR A 464 -7.33 31.56 -0.44
CA THR A 464 -7.72 31.73 -1.84
C THR A 464 -6.49 32.06 -2.65
N VAL A 465 -6.15 31.18 -3.59
CA VAL A 465 -5.02 31.34 -4.50
C VAL A 465 -5.48 31.35 -5.94
N ASP A 466 -4.71 31.99 -6.80
CA ASP A 466 -4.83 31.90 -8.25
C ASP A 466 -4.50 30.47 -8.73
N LYS A 467 -5.33 29.92 -9.63
CA LYS A 467 -5.22 28.51 -10.08
C LYS A 467 -3.92 28.21 -10.82
N GLN A 468 -3.39 29.17 -11.57
CA GLN A 468 -2.24 28.95 -12.45
C GLN A 468 -0.91 29.02 -11.70
N THR A 469 -0.87 29.83 -10.63
CA THR A 469 0.34 30.11 -9.87
C THR A 469 0.39 29.45 -8.49
N GLY A 470 -0.76 29.03 -7.94
CA GLY A 470 -0.83 28.42 -6.61
C GLY A 470 -0.56 29.41 -5.47
N GLN A 471 -0.59 30.72 -5.75
CA GLN A 471 -0.28 31.81 -4.83
C GLN A 471 -1.44 32.80 -4.70
N PRO A 472 -1.49 33.64 -3.64
CA PRO A 472 -2.51 34.67 -3.51
C PRO A 472 -2.48 35.64 -4.70
N ALA A 473 -3.66 36.21 -5.01
CA ALA A 473 -3.80 37.25 -6.01
C ALA A 473 -2.85 38.42 -5.70
N GLY A 474 -2.12 38.88 -6.73
CA GLY A 474 -1.12 39.92 -6.57
C GLY A 474 -0.49 40.33 -7.90
N THR A 475 0.75 40.77 -7.84
CA THR A 475 1.50 41.28 -8.99
C THR A 475 2.78 40.49 -9.15
N LEU A 476 3.00 39.97 -10.36
CA LEU A 476 4.22 39.30 -10.79
C LEU A 476 4.96 40.20 -11.78
N THR A 477 6.29 40.16 -11.74
CA THR A 477 7.15 40.82 -12.73
C THR A 477 8.04 39.80 -13.41
N PHE A 478 8.03 39.79 -14.74
CA PHE A 478 8.86 38.89 -15.54
C PHE A 478 9.40 39.65 -16.77
N ASP A 479 10.73 39.63 -16.96
CA ASP A 479 11.46 40.34 -18.02
C ASP A 479 11.01 41.80 -18.26
N GLY A 480 10.69 42.50 -17.15
CA GLY A 480 10.28 43.91 -17.14
C GLY A 480 8.76 44.14 -17.27
N ASN A 481 8.02 43.14 -17.74
CA ASN A 481 6.56 43.18 -17.84
C ASN A 481 5.90 42.87 -16.48
N THR A 482 4.70 43.40 -16.28
CA THR A 482 3.94 43.28 -15.03
C THR A 482 2.61 42.57 -15.27
N TYR A 483 2.38 41.48 -14.56
CA TYR A 483 1.21 40.60 -14.70
C TYR A 483 0.41 40.58 -13.39
N ARG A 484 -0.92 40.62 -13.47
CA ARG A 484 -1.82 40.52 -12.30
C ARG A 484 -2.41 39.11 -12.23
N THR A 485 -2.30 38.47 -11.07
CA THR A 485 -2.88 37.15 -10.80
C THR A 485 -4.19 37.27 -10.00
N GLY A 486 -4.99 36.21 -9.98
CA GLY A 486 -6.23 36.13 -9.21
C GLY A 486 -7.50 36.16 -10.05
N GLY A 487 -7.42 35.92 -11.36
CA GLY A 487 -8.60 35.85 -12.24
C GLY A 487 -9.45 34.60 -11.97
N SER A 488 -8.83 33.42 -12.07
CA SER A 488 -9.42 32.12 -11.73
C SER A 488 -8.81 31.64 -10.41
N THR A 489 -9.61 31.36 -9.40
CA THR A 489 -9.12 31.03 -8.04
C THR A 489 -9.60 29.69 -7.50
N VAL A 490 -8.85 29.16 -6.52
CA VAL A 490 -9.09 27.89 -5.83
C VAL A 490 -8.68 28.02 -4.36
N THR A 491 -9.23 27.19 -3.47
CA THR A 491 -8.77 27.12 -2.07
C THR A 491 -7.53 26.22 -1.96
N SER A 492 -6.43 26.78 -1.48
CA SER A 492 -5.24 26.05 -1.09
C SER A 492 -5.15 25.91 0.44
N LEU A 493 -4.59 24.80 0.91
CA LEU A 493 -4.44 24.48 2.32
C LEU A 493 -2.97 24.51 2.73
N TYR A 494 -2.66 25.18 3.84
CA TYR A 494 -1.32 25.34 4.38
C TYR A 494 -1.27 25.02 5.88
N ASN A 495 -0.22 24.34 6.33
CA ASN A 495 -0.08 23.91 7.73
C ASN A 495 0.70 24.93 8.57
N ASP A 496 -0.03 25.83 9.23
CA ASP A 496 0.52 26.89 10.08
C ASP A 496 1.50 27.85 9.37
N TRP A 497 1.21 28.15 8.10
CA TRP A 497 1.81 29.27 7.36
C TRP A 497 0.83 29.71 6.26
N GLN A 498 1.17 30.76 5.51
CA GLN A 498 0.44 31.18 4.32
C GLN A 498 1.47 31.65 3.28
N PRO A 499 1.23 31.41 1.98
CA PRO A 499 2.09 31.88 0.90
C PRO A 499 2.01 33.39 0.73
N THR A 500 3.01 33.95 0.05
CA THR A 500 2.98 35.31 -0.51
C THR A 500 3.18 35.21 -2.02
N THR A 501 2.64 36.17 -2.78
CA THR A 501 2.91 36.28 -4.22
C THR A 501 4.41 36.54 -4.46
N LYS A 502 5.03 35.80 -5.39
CA LYS A 502 6.45 35.91 -5.78
C LYS A 502 6.63 35.53 -7.24
N ASN A 503 7.60 36.15 -7.93
CA ASN A 503 7.87 35.90 -9.35
C ASN A 503 8.29 34.45 -9.65
N ASP A 504 9.05 33.84 -8.75
CA ASP A 504 9.48 32.43 -8.77
C ASP A 504 8.45 31.51 -8.11
N PHE A 505 7.19 31.55 -8.59
CA PHE A 505 6.06 30.94 -7.89
C PHE A 505 6.06 29.40 -7.81
N ALA A 506 6.74 28.73 -8.74
CA ALA A 506 6.69 27.27 -8.91
C ALA A 506 8.04 26.57 -8.61
N ILE A 507 7.95 25.41 -7.96
CA ILE A 507 9.12 24.57 -7.66
C ILE A 507 9.55 23.81 -8.92
N GLY A 508 10.84 23.93 -9.27
CA GLY A 508 11.45 23.27 -10.43
C GLY A 508 11.40 24.06 -11.75
N GLY A 509 10.77 25.23 -11.78
CA GLY A 509 10.66 26.05 -12.99
C GLY A 509 11.98 26.71 -13.38
N SER A 510 12.42 26.53 -14.64
CA SER A 510 13.50 27.32 -15.24
C SER A 510 12.99 28.64 -15.83
N LYS A 511 13.88 29.60 -16.12
CA LYS A 511 13.49 30.86 -16.80
C LYS A 511 12.73 30.60 -18.12
N ALA A 512 13.10 29.57 -18.87
CA ALA A 512 12.40 29.21 -20.12
C ALA A 512 10.96 28.74 -19.87
N ASN A 513 10.69 28.06 -18.75
CA ASN A 513 9.34 27.63 -18.39
C ASN A 513 8.47 28.82 -17.96
N TYR A 514 9.05 29.77 -17.21
CA TYR A 514 8.37 31.04 -16.90
C TYR A 514 8.12 31.86 -18.17
N GLN A 515 9.07 31.96 -19.11
CA GLN A 515 8.84 32.61 -20.40
C GLN A 515 7.65 31.96 -21.13
N LEU A 516 7.59 30.64 -21.21
CA LEU A 516 6.49 29.91 -21.85
C LEU A 516 5.14 30.21 -21.19
N PHE A 517 5.11 30.30 -19.85
CA PHE A 517 3.91 30.67 -19.10
C PHE A 517 3.46 32.12 -19.38
N PHE A 518 4.34 33.10 -19.23
CA PHE A 518 3.98 34.51 -19.42
C PHE A 518 3.66 34.82 -20.90
N ASP A 519 4.37 34.22 -21.85
CA ASP A 519 4.04 34.29 -23.28
C ASP A 519 2.62 33.75 -23.58
N HIS A 520 2.20 32.69 -22.87
CA HIS A 520 0.85 32.13 -23.00
C HIS A 520 -0.21 33.08 -22.42
N LEU A 521 0.08 33.76 -21.29
CA LEU A 521 -0.78 34.82 -20.75
C LEU A 521 -0.89 36.03 -21.69
N ASP A 522 0.19 36.37 -22.40
CA ASP A 522 0.19 37.37 -23.48
C ASP A 522 -0.51 36.86 -24.77
N GLY A 523 -1.19 35.71 -24.72
CA GLY A 523 -2.01 35.14 -25.79
C GLY A 523 -1.23 34.38 -26.88
N LYS A 524 0.09 34.19 -26.73
CA LYS A 524 0.89 33.49 -27.74
C LYS A 524 0.58 31.99 -27.74
N GLN A 525 0.36 31.46 -28.94
CA GLN A 525 0.23 30.01 -29.15
C GLN A 525 1.63 29.39 -29.21
N ASN A 526 2.14 28.96 -28.04
CA ASN A 526 3.54 28.56 -27.86
C ASN A 526 3.73 27.11 -27.34
N GLY A 527 2.65 26.36 -27.12
CA GLY A 527 2.69 24.99 -26.60
C GLY A 527 2.58 24.85 -25.08
N TYR A 528 2.39 25.93 -24.33
CA TYR A 528 2.10 25.83 -22.89
C TYR A 528 0.84 24.98 -22.65
N GLY A 529 0.95 23.97 -21.78
CA GLY A 529 -0.12 23.02 -21.47
C GLY A 529 -0.44 22.00 -22.57
N GLN A 530 0.31 21.95 -23.67
CA GLN A 530 0.17 20.92 -24.69
C GLN A 530 1.02 19.71 -24.32
N VAL A 531 0.38 18.55 -24.13
CA VAL A 531 1.07 17.30 -23.77
C VAL A 531 1.94 16.83 -24.93
N SER A 532 3.22 16.52 -24.65
CA SER A 532 4.16 16.03 -25.66
C SER A 532 4.91 14.79 -25.20
N ASP A 533 5.49 14.05 -26.15
CA ASP A 533 6.50 13.02 -25.86
C ASP A 533 7.86 13.65 -25.47
N ALA A 534 8.82 12.80 -25.10
CA ALA A 534 10.20 13.22 -24.79
C ALA A 534 10.94 13.87 -25.98
N ASN A 535 10.49 13.70 -27.22
CA ASN A 535 11.07 14.32 -28.42
C ASN A 535 10.45 15.70 -28.73
N GLY A 536 9.34 16.05 -28.08
CA GLY A 536 8.57 17.27 -28.33
C GLY A 536 7.45 17.10 -29.37
N ASN A 537 7.12 15.87 -29.76
CA ASN A 537 5.96 15.59 -30.60
C ASN A 537 4.69 15.72 -29.74
N SER A 538 3.68 16.46 -30.22
CA SER A 538 2.37 16.54 -29.54
C SER A 538 1.70 15.16 -29.48
N THR A 539 1.24 14.77 -28.29
CA THR A 539 0.52 13.50 -28.07
C THR A 539 -0.96 13.80 -27.83
N GLU A 540 -1.71 14.07 -28.90
CA GLU A 540 -3.13 14.41 -28.80
C GLU A 540 -3.98 13.25 -28.25
N ALA A 541 -4.65 13.47 -27.10
CA ALA A 541 -5.85 12.72 -26.74
C ALA A 541 -6.78 13.51 -25.79
N LYS A 542 -7.95 13.90 -26.32
CA LYS A 542 -9.13 14.50 -25.65
C LYS A 542 -9.01 15.95 -25.14
N LYS A 543 -10.13 16.67 -25.28
CA LYS A 543 -10.30 18.11 -25.01
C LYS A 543 -10.51 18.39 -23.52
N GLU A 544 -9.82 19.40 -22.99
CA GLU A 544 -10.31 20.18 -21.85
C GLU A 544 -10.84 21.55 -22.29
N HIS A 545 -11.55 22.23 -21.40
CA HIS A 545 -12.20 23.49 -21.67
C HIS A 545 -11.21 24.64 -21.86
N GLN A 546 -11.45 25.48 -22.87
CA GLN A 546 -10.76 26.77 -23.02
C GLN A 546 -11.09 27.67 -21.83
N GLU A 547 -10.15 27.90 -20.92
CA GLU A 547 -10.23 29.02 -19.97
C GLU A 547 -10.08 30.36 -20.70
N THR A 548 -10.69 31.41 -20.16
CA THR A 548 -10.85 32.71 -20.82
C THR A 548 -9.56 33.54 -20.72
N PRO A 549 -9.12 34.27 -21.77
CA PRO A 549 -7.87 35.04 -21.73
C PRO A 549 -7.88 36.14 -20.67
N ILE A 550 -6.79 36.26 -19.89
CA ILE A 550 -6.51 37.40 -19.03
C ILE A 550 -5.89 38.50 -19.90
N THR A 551 -6.42 39.72 -19.85
CA THR A 551 -5.94 40.83 -20.71
C THR A 551 -4.76 41.57 -20.05
N PRO A 552 -3.64 41.81 -20.76
CA PRO A 552 -2.63 42.79 -20.34
C PRO A 552 -3.27 44.17 -20.19
N THR A 553 -2.99 44.88 -19.09
CA THR A 553 -3.50 46.24 -18.90
C THR A 553 -2.48 47.26 -19.38
N GLU A 554 -2.72 47.91 -20.52
CA GLU A 554 -1.96 49.10 -20.90
C GLU A 554 -2.36 50.29 -20.02
N ASP A 555 -1.36 51.06 -19.62
CA ASP A 555 -1.53 52.21 -18.74
C ASP A 555 -1.98 53.44 -19.57
N THR A 556 -3.16 53.99 -19.29
CA THR A 556 -3.57 55.28 -19.86
C THR A 556 -4.42 56.10 -18.89
N GLN A 557 -3.93 57.29 -18.58
CA GLN A 557 -4.70 58.31 -17.85
C GLN A 557 -5.82 58.88 -18.73
N THR A 558 -7.04 59.04 -18.19
CA THR A 558 -7.84 60.27 -18.38
C THR A 558 -9.02 60.38 -17.41
N THR A 559 -9.54 61.59 -17.27
CA THR A 559 -10.49 62.10 -16.26
C THR A 559 -11.97 61.74 -16.47
N PRO A 560 -12.84 61.91 -15.45
CA PRO A 560 -14.18 61.29 -15.42
C PRO A 560 -15.28 62.10 -16.13
N SER A 561 -16.35 61.42 -16.60
CA SER A 561 -17.58 62.08 -17.06
C SER A 561 -18.85 61.27 -16.79
N SER A 562 -19.86 61.98 -16.26
CA SER A 562 -21.33 61.79 -16.44
C SER A 562 -22.00 60.44 -16.16
N ALA A 563 -22.91 60.45 -15.18
CA ALA A 563 -23.94 59.42 -14.93
C ALA A 563 -25.16 59.55 -15.87
N PRO A 564 -26.03 58.52 -15.95
CA PRO A 564 -27.44 58.66 -16.30
C PRO A 564 -28.39 58.25 -15.16
N SER A 565 -29.61 58.83 -15.17
CA SER A 565 -30.62 58.64 -14.12
C SER A 565 -31.72 57.63 -14.47
N VAL A 566 -32.11 56.84 -13.47
CA VAL A 566 -33.46 56.34 -13.11
C VAL A 566 -34.59 56.40 -14.15
N THR A 567 -35.29 55.26 -14.34
CA THR A 567 -36.77 55.20 -14.40
C THR A 567 -37.27 53.86 -13.85
N VAL A 568 -38.35 53.86 -13.06
CA VAL A 568 -39.01 52.68 -12.45
C VAL A 568 -40.53 52.82 -12.62
N PRO A 569 -41.25 51.72 -12.88
CA PRO A 569 -42.45 51.40 -12.09
C PRO A 569 -42.55 49.90 -11.75
N SER A 570 -43.27 49.38 -10.75
CA SER A 570 -43.96 49.86 -9.54
C SER A 570 -45.09 48.86 -9.22
N SER A 571 -44.87 47.94 -8.28
CA SER A 571 -45.89 47.27 -7.44
C SER A 571 -45.15 46.36 -6.44
N GLN A 572 -45.08 46.66 -5.14
CA GLN A 572 -46.11 46.41 -4.11
C GLN A 572 -46.73 45.00 -4.23
N GLN A 573 -46.74 44.15 -3.19
CA GLN A 573 -46.99 44.49 -1.79
C GLN A 573 -46.18 43.64 -0.78
N ASN A 574 -46.00 44.20 0.42
CA ASN A 574 -45.23 43.66 1.54
C ASN A 574 -46.18 43.03 2.58
N GLN A 575 -45.76 42.00 3.32
CA GLN A 575 -46.16 41.78 4.73
C GLN A 575 -45.08 40.99 5.50
N GLN A 576 -45.03 41.23 6.81
CA GLN A 576 -43.89 40.98 7.70
C GLN A 576 -44.38 40.50 9.08
N GLY A 577 -43.61 39.62 9.74
CA GLY A 577 -43.83 39.22 11.15
C GLY A 577 -44.35 37.79 11.32
N THR A 578 -44.11 37.08 12.43
CA THR A 578 -43.28 37.38 13.63
C THR A 578 -42.92 36.09 14.38
N SER A 579 -41.82 36.15 15.14
CA SER A 579 -41.45 35.41 16.37
C SER A 579 -42.41 34.37 16.99
N GLU A 580 -41.88 33.19 17.38
CA GLU A 580 -41.86 32.57 18.74
C GLU A 580 -41.36 31.10 18.63
N ASN A 581 -40.33 30.63 19.36
CA ASN A 581 -40.17 30.27 20.78
C ASN A 581 -40.53 28.81 21.19
N GLN A 582 -39.60 27.88 20.91
CA GLN A 582 -39.09 26.83 21.84
C GLN A 582 -40.07 25.70 22.34
N PRO A 583 -39.70 24.76 23.25
CA PRO A 583 -39.55 23.33 22.88
C PRO A 583 -40.39 22.31 23.68
N SER A 584 -40.44 21.03 23.26
CA SER A 584 -40.68 19.88 24.16
C SER A 584 -40.22 18.52 23.57
N GLU A 585 -39.33 17.81 24.27
CA GLU A 585 -39.35 16.34 24.47
C GLU A 585 -40.36 16.02 25.61
N PRO A 586 -40.73 14.76 26.02
CA PRO A 586 -39.95 13.50 25.92
C PRO A 586 -40.73 12.16 25.71
N GLN A 587 -39.98 11.03 25.56
CA GLN A 587 -40.21 9.64 26.09
C GLN A 587 -41.60 8.91 25.90
N THR A 588 -41.76 7.56 25.86
CA THR A 588 -40.95 6.38 26.30
C THR A 588 -41.51 5.04 25.71
N THR A 589 -40.70 3.95 25.75
CA THR A 589 -41.05 2.50 25.90
C THR A 589 -42.00 1.74 24.96
N GLY A 590 -41.66 0.47 24.65
CA GLY A 590 -42.61 -0.59 24.25
C GLY A 590 -41.98 -1.86 23.63
N THR A 591 -42.12 -3.03 24.29
CA THR A 591 -41.53 -4.34 23.90
C THR A 591 -42.54 -5.42 23.49
N GLY A 592 -42.13 -6.36 22.62
CA GLY A 592 -42.79 -7.66 22.32
C GLY A 592 -43.64 -7.70 21.04
N GLY A 593 -43.85 -8.83 20.33
CA GLY A 593 -43.25 -10.17 20.45
C GLY A 593 -43.98 -11.26 19.63
N THR A 594 -43.23 -12.06 18.85
CA THR A 594 -43.48 -13.47 18.40
C THR A 594 -44.69 -13.93 17.53
N ASN A 595 -44.39 -14.88 16.63
CA ASN A 595 -45.23 -15.90 15.91
C ASN A 595 -46.14 -15.44 14.75
N GLY A 596 -46.29 -16.19 13.63
CA GLY A 596 -45.57 -17.39 13.14
C GLY A 596 -46.28 -18.12 11.95
N ALA A 597 -45.52 -18.85 11.10
CA ALA A 597 -45.98 -19.76 10.00
C ALA A 597 -46.79 -19.11 8.84
N THR A 598 -47.18 -19.72 7.68
CA THR A 598 -46.95 -20.97 6.89
C THR A 598 -47.41 -20.69 5.43
N GLY A 599 -47.08 -21.40 4.33
CA GLY A 599 -46.17 -22.55 4.08
C GLY A 599 -46.52 -23.33 2.78
N THR A 600 -45.52 -23.94 2.10
CA THR A 600 -45.58 -25.05 1.09
C THR A 600 -46.23 -24.90 -0.32
N GLY A 601 -45.58 -25.52 -1.33
CA GLY A 601 -46.02 -25.81 -2.73
C GLY A 601 -45.09 -25.17 -3.78
N GLY A 602 -44.38 -25.85 -4.69
CA GLY A 602 -44.66 -27.05 -5.51
C GLY A 602 -45.37 -26.63 -6.81
N THR A 603 -44.97 -26.91 -8.06
CA THR A 603 -44.01 -27.82 -8.74
C THR A 603 -43.69 -27.23 -10.14
N GLY A 604 -42.50 -27.35 -10.75
CA GLY A 604 -42.10 -28.48 -11.61
C GLY A 604 -42.08 -28.09 -13.11
N GLY A 605 -41.10 -28.54 -13.91
CA GLY A 605 -41.05 -28.26 -15.36
C GLY A 605 -39.67 -28.44 -16.03
N THR A 606 -39.48 -29.55 -16.74
CA THR A 606 -38.28 -29.92 -17.50
C THR A 606 -38.20 -29.26 -18.88
N GLY A 607 -36.99 -29.06 -19.43
CA GLY A 607 -36.80 -28.66 -20.83
C GLY A 607 -35.36 -28.84 -21.31
N THR A 608 -35.05 -29.99 -21.89
CA THR A 608 -33.75 -30.30 -22.51
C THR A 608 -33.87 -30.15 -24.04
N THR A 609 -33.01 -29.37 -24.67
CA THR A 609 -32.78 -29.45 -26.12
C THR A 609 -31.29 -29.26 -26.45
N THR A 610 -30.76 -30.25 -27.17
CA THR A 610 -29.46 -30.22 -27.83
C THR A 610 -29.70 -29.82 -29.28
N GLU A 611 -28.91 -28.91 -29.87
CA GLU A 611 -28.46 -29.09 -31.25
C GLU A 611 -27.24 -28.23 -31.62
N THR A 612 -26.65 -28.55 -32.77
CA THR A 612 -25.29 -28.25 -33.22
C THR A 612 -25.16 -26.96 -34.02
N GLY A 613 -23.94 -26.41 -34.11
CA GLY A 613 -23.65 -25.21 -34.89
C GLY A 613 -22.16 -24.98 -35.14
N THR A 614 -21.51 -25.88 -35.89
CA THR A 614 -20.09 -25.75 -36.26
C THR A 614 -19.90 -24.66 -37.32
N THR A 615 -18.97 -23.72 -37.11
CA THR A 615 -18.41 -22.89 -38.19
C THR A 615 -16.89 -22.77 -38.07
N THR A 616 -16.20 -23.19 -39.12
CA THR A 616 -14.75 -23.09 -39.30
C THR A 616 -14.40 -21.74 -39.93
N GLY A 617 -13.42 -21.04 -39.37
CA GLY A 617 -12.85 -19.81 -39.92
C GLY A 617 -11.33 -19.90 -40.06
N THR A 618 -10.86 -20.24 -41.25
CA THR A 618 -9.42 -20.26 -41.58
C THR A 618 -8.89 -18.86 -41.85
N GLY A 619 -7.87 -18.42 -41.10
CA GLY A 619 -7.16 -17.15 -41.31
C GLY A 619 -5.67 -17.38 -41.56
N THR A 620 -5.23 -17.16 -42.80
CA THR A 620 -3.84 -17.35 -43.24
C THR A 620 -2.95 -16.16 -42.86
N THR A 621 -1.78 -16.40 -42.27
CA THR A 621 -0.76 -15.37 -42.03
C THR A 621 0.47 -15.55 -42.93
N THR A 622 0.83 -14.53 -43.70
CA THR A 622 1.97 -14.51 -44.62
C THR A 622 2.94 -13.36 -44.31
N GLY A 623 4.22 -13.68 -44.10
CA GLY A 623 5.35 -12.73 -44.09
C GLY A 623 5.44 -11.77 -42.89
N GLY A 624 6.60 -11.25 -42.52
CA GLY A 624 7.95 -11.48 -43.04
C GLY A 624 8.86 -10.26 -42.84
N GLY A 625 10.07 -10.48 -42.29
CA GLY A 625 11.10 -9.44 -42.07
C GLY A 625 11.06 -8.80 -40.66
N THR A 626 12.17 -8.28 -40.13
CA THR A 626 13.57 -8.35 -40.59
C THR A 626 14.52 -8.12 -39.41
N ASN A 627 15.76 -8.62 -39.52
CA ASN A 627 16.74 -8.65 -38.43
C ASN A 627 17.80 -7.54 -38.59
N THR A 628 17.96 -6.68 -37.58
CA THR A 628 19.13 -5.81 -37.30
C THR A 628 19.14 -5.59 -35.78
N GLY A 629 20.10 -6.01 -34.96
CA GLY A 629 21.56 -5.97 -35.14
C GLY A 629 22.05 -4.53 -34.84
N GLY A 630 22.82 -4.23 -33.80
CA GLY A 630 23.40 -5.03 -32.70
C GLY A 630 24.47 -4.22 -31.95
N THR A 631 25.08 -4.79 -30.90
CA THR A 631 26.16 -4.21 -30.05
C THR A 631 25.71 -3.12 -29.04
N ASN A 632 26.29 -3.00 -27.83
CA ASN A 632 27.41 -3.77 -27.25
C ASN A 632 27.25 -4.06 -25.74
N ASN A 633 27.85 -5.17 -25.31
CA ASN A 633 27.75 -5.74 -23.97
C ASN A 633 28.99 -5.38 -23.12
N THR A 634 28.85 -5.14 -21.82
CA THR A 634 29.96 -5.22 -20.86
C THR A 634 29.55 -6.00 -19.61
N ASN A 635 29.94 -7.28 -19.58
CA ASN A 635 29.78 -8.15 -18.42
C ASN A 635 30.57 -7.61 -17.21
N GLN A 636 29.95 -7.60 -16.03
CA GLN A 636 30.64 -7.95 -14.80
C GLN A 636 29.89 -9.11 -14.13
N GLN A 637 30.63 -10.19 -13.84
CA GLN A 637 30.09 -11.37 -13.17
C GLN A 637 29.79 -11.04 -11.71
N GLN A 638 28.59 -11.37 -11.24
CA GLN A 638 28.32 -11.53 -9.81
C GLN A 638 28.38 -13.02 -9.46
N THR A 639 29.27 -13.37 -8.54
CA THR A 639 29.35 -14.70 -7.93
C THR A 639 28.33 -14.82 -6.80
N PRO A 640 27.61 -15.96 -6.68
CA PRO A 640 26.70 -16.18 -5.56
C PRO A 640 27.48 -16.41 -4.25
N PRO A 641 26.94 -16.00 -3.08
CA PRO A 641 27.59 -16.20 -1.79
C PRO A 641 27.66 -17.69 -1.42
N ALA A 642 28.83 -18.11 -0.93
CA ALA A 642 29.14 -19.52 -0.69
C ALA A 642 28.54 -20.06 0.62
N THR A 643 27.83 -21.18 0.52
CA THR A 643 27.59 -22.08 1.65
C THR A 643 28.91 -22.64 2.18
N THR A 644 29.22 -22.40 3.45
CA THR A 644 30.40 -22.99 4.11
C THR A 644 29.97 -23.96 5.22
N THR A 645 30.11 -25.25 4.91
CA THR A 645 30.14 -26.31 5.91
C THR A 645 31.48 -26.28 6.65
N GLY A 646 31.44 -26.32 7.99
CA GLY A 646 32.65 -26.37 8.82
C GLY A 646 32.42 -27.27 10.02
N GLY A 647 33.10 -28.42 10.05
CA GLY A 647 33.10 -29.33 11.19
C GLY A 647 34.52 -29.81 11.50
N GLY A 648 34.83 -29.94 12.79
CA GLY A 648 35.95 -30.71 13.31
C GLY A 648 37.34 -30.05 13.26
N GLN A 649 37.72 -29.39 14.35
CA GLN A 649 38.53 -30.03 15.40
C GLN A 649 38.37 -29.32 16.75
#